data_AF-A0A6M8VCB1-F1
#
_entry.id   AF-A0A6M8VCB1-F1
#
_cell.length_a   1.000
_cell.length_b   1.000
_cell.length_c   1.000
_cell.angle_alpha   90.00
_cell.angle_beta   90.00
_cell.angle_gamma   90.00
#
_symmetry.space_group_name_H-M   'P 1'
#
loop_
_entity.id
_entity.type
_entity.pdbx_description
1 polymer ?
#
loop_
_entity_poly.entity_id
_entity_poly.type
_entity_poly.pdbx_seq_one_letter_code
_entity_poly.pdbx_strand_id
1 'polypeptide(L)'
;MKSINKPALLLLLFILLITHSLTAQELYINEFMASNSTTIKDPDFNNYADWIEIYNSGTAPVNLKNYYLTDNLSQPQKFKIQIDLFIPANGYVIIWADDANTGNHTNFKLSAGGESIGLYSPALQLIDTINFGAQQTDVSFGRFPDGTNNWYKFSPSTPGSENLESGIFNLLPSPIISLQSGFYSSQITVTASHTLSGVTIRYTLNGKIPSDASDVYSIPLQIDSTSVLRIRAFKNGYTPSLTETRTYFINESTDLPVFSLVTDPDNFFSDTSGIYVAGTNGIIGNCSTEPKNWNQDWERPVSLEFFESDKSLAFSVNAGVKIFGGCSRLYAQKSLGFYFRKIYGTDKLRYRLFDDSPISEYNNFILRSSGQDWWRTMFRDAMAQTLIEQGMKLDYQNYRPSVLFINGEYWGIHNIREKLNEHYVYYHHGVNKDNIDLIEIGKGVAGANGDLVAYNNMITFLSTKNMAHPANYEYIKSIVDIDEYIDYQIAEIYSANGDWPGSNMKLWREHVDGSRWRWIIYDLDFTFGGNSEGLATTNTLEQATATNGPSWPNPPWSTLMLRKLLDNPDFKNEFIQRFAAHVNTTFETNHVLAVIDSMANDIASEIPRHKERWTQSISYGPTWQYLIDIMRNFAIERPANVRNHFYAKFGISGSNTLTISRNNTEWGKVFTNTVEIKNNGSVNTFFKGIPIKIKAMPMPGYRFVNWQGISNSTSPEITIILNYNTNLTAVFEPDDLAVTSIVINEINYKSSSVFDTEDWVEFYNPDNNPVDISGWKFLDDNASNQFTFPANTIIAAKDYFVICRDTAKFKALYPDHTKILGNFNFGLSSDGDQVILKDNSGNIVDEVVYSSTGNWTSLPNGNGPTLSLINPQFDNSLPENWRASGMYGTPGYLNDVYTKTEEEKSLIPQEFILFQNYPNPFNPVTTIKYDLPVTSNVSLTVYDIIGRKIKELVNTKQAAGKYELRFDASNLASGVYIYKLQAADFMSSKKMLLLK
;
A
#
# COMPACT_ATOMS: atom_id res chain seq x y z
N MET A 1 35.59 0.46 83.20
CA MET A 1 36.52 -0.56 83.72
C MET A 1 35.80 -1.89 83.76
N LYS A 2 36.35 -2.93 83.09
CA LYS A 2 36.08 -4.39 83.22
C LYS A 2 34.64 -4.88 82.97
N SER A 3 34.34 -5.47 81.83
CA SER A 3 34.52 -6.89 81.43
C SER A 3 33.51 -7.88 82.05
N ILE A 4 32.74 -8.52 81.15
CA ILE A 4 32.43 -9.96 81.10
C ILE A 4 31.18 -10.52 81.84
N ASN A 5 30.37 -11.19 81.00
CA ASN A 5 29.50 -12.37 81.14
C ASN A 5 27.99 -12.28 81.50
N LYS A 6 27.19 -12.55 80.43
CA LYS A 6 25.92 -13.31 80.34
C LYS A 6 25.90 -14.51 81.30
N PRO A 7 24.76 -14.91 81.92
CA PRO A 7 23.62 -15.48 81.18
C PRO A 7 22.23 -15.24 81.84
N ALA A 8 21.19 -15.87 81.27
CA ALA A 8 19.84 -16.07 81.83
C ALA A 8 18.78 -14.98 81.58
N LEU A 9 18.56 -14.61 80.32
CA LEU A 9 17.24 -14.21 79.82
C LEU A 9 17.03 -14.71 78.38
N LEU A 10 17.30 -16.00 78.16
CA LEU A 10 17.29 -16.62 76.83
C LEU A 10 16.82 -18.09 76.87
N LEU A 11 15.83 -18.40 77.71
CA LEU A 11 15.29 -19.77 77.85
C LEU A 11 13.75 -19.88 77.73
N LEU A 12 13.08 -18.84 77.21
CA LEU A 12 11.64 -18.93 76.90
C LEU A 12 11.26 -18.38 75.51
N LEU A 13 12.25 -18.15 74.65
CA LEU A 13 12.06 -17.68 73.26
C LEU A 13 12.72 -18.62 72.24
N PHE A 14 12.88 -19.90 72.59
CA PHE A 14 13.57 -20.91 71.77
C PHE A 14 12.79 -22.23 71.56
N ILE A 15 11.46 -22.24 71.73
CA ILE A 15 10.58 -23.39 71.39
C ILE A 15 9.39 -22.94 70.52
N LEU A 16 9.62 -22.08 69.52
CA LEU A 16 8.64 -21.83 68.45
C LEU A 16 9.33 -21.22 67.23
N LEU A 17 10.35 -21.91 66.73
CA LEU A 17 10.93 -21.66 65.41
C LEU A 17 11.37 -23.01 64.83
N ILE A 18 10.90 -23.27 63.60
CA ILE A 18 11.26 -24.39 62.70
C ILE A 18 10.51 -25.68 63.06
N THR A 19 9.47 -26.11 62.32
CA THR A 19 9.50 -26.44 60.89
C THR A 19 8.31 -25.86 60.14
N HIS A 20 8.51 -24.85 59.29
CA HIS A 20 7.76 -24.82 58.03
C HIS A 20 8.66 -25.51 57.03
N SER A 21 8.41 -26.79 56.80
CA SER A 21 8.90 -27.44 55.60
C SER A 21 8.30 -26.65 54.44
N LEU A 22 9.12 -25.88 53.71
CA LEU A 22 8.79 -25.49 52.35
C LEU A 22 8.61 -26.79 51.59
N THR A 23 7.38 -27.23 51.42
CA THR A 23 7.05 -28.30 50.47
C THR A 23 7.50 -27.79 49.11
N ALA A 24 8.53 -28.45 48.55
CA ALA A 24 9.01 -28.17 47.23
C ALA A 24 7.85 -28.25 46.23
N GLN A 25 7.92 -27.44 45.20
CA GLN A 25 6.97 -27.43 44.10
C GLN A 25 6.95 -28.80 43.40
N GLU A 26 5.78 -29.47 43.38
CA GLU A 26 5.62 -30.85 42.87
C GLU A 26 4.90 -30.93 41.51
N LEU A 27 4.50 -29.79 40.94
CA LEU A 27 3.81 -29.72 39.64
C LEU A 27 4.60 -28.88 38.64
N TYR A 28 4.70 -29.39 37.42
CA TYR A 28 5.44 -28.78 36.32
C TYR A 28 4.58 -28.74 35.06
N ILE A 29 4.66 -27.64 34.32
CA ILE A 29 4.31 -27.64 32.90
C ILE A 29 5.42 -28.44 32.23
N ASN A 30 5.07 -29.62 31.69
CA ASN A 30 6.07 -30.64 31.33
C ASN A 30 6.27 -30.78 29.83
N GLU A 31 5.20 -30.73 29.05
CA GLU A 31 5.23 -30.78 27.60
C GLU A 31 4.01 -30.01 27.07
N PHE A 32 4.13 -29.33 25.93
CA PHE A 32 2.97 -28.71 25.28
C PHE A 32 3.14 -28.67 23.77
N MET A 33 2.03 -28.56 23.04
CA MET A 33 2.01 -28.40 21.59
C MET A 33 1.02 -27.29 21.22
N ALA A 34 1.56 -26.20 20.67
CA ALA A 34 0.79 -25.02 20.25
C ALA A 34 0.39 -25.04 18.76
N SER A 35 0.62 -26.17 18.08
CA SER A 35 0.18 -26.39 16.71
C SER A 35 0.08 -27.89 16.47
N ASN A 36 -1.09 -28.47 16.73
CA ASN A 36 -1.36 -29.89 16.55
C ASN A 36 -2.15 -30.12 15.25
N SER A 37 -1.72 -31.03 14.40
CA SER A 37 -2.43 -31.37 13.14
C SER A 37 -2.55 -32.87 12.90
N THR A 38 -1.66 -33.68 13.48
CA THR A 38 -1.66 -35.13 13.31
C THR A 38 -1.31 -35.92 14.57
N THR A 39 -0.82 -35.25 15.63
CA THR A 39 -0.14 -35.93 16.74
C THR A 39 -1.09 -36.68 17.67
N ILE A 40 -1.99 -35.97 18.35
CA ILE A 40 -3.04 -36.57 19.18
C ILE A 40 -4.37 -35.89 18.93
N LYS A 41 -5.45 -36.66 18.88
CA LYS A 41 -6.79 -36.08 18.80
C LYS A 41 -7.33 -35.84 20.18
N ASP A 42 -7.99 -34.71 20.34
CA ASP A 42 -8.89 -34.51 21.44
C ASP A 42 -10.03 -35.54 21.38
N PRO A 43 -10.21 -36.38 22.43
CA PRO A 43 -11.27 -37.38 22.45
C PRO A 43 -12.68 -36.76 22.54
N ASP A 44 -12.83 -35.54 23.06
CA ASP A 44 -14.14 -34.94 23.30
C ASP A 44 -14.72 -34.31 22.02
N PHE A 45 -13.90 -33.63 21.22
CA PHE A 45 -14.30 -32.98 19.97
C PHE A 45 -13.76 -33.65 18.69
N ASN A 46 -12.96 -34.71 18.82
CA ASN A 46 -12.38 -35.49 17.70
C ASN A 46 -11.62 -34.61 16.67
N ASN A 47 -10.92 -33.59 17.15
CA ASN A 47 -10.10 -32.66 16.38
C ASN A 47 -8.64 -32.70 16.88
N TYR A 48 -7.72 -31.99 16.21
CA TYR A 48 -6.34 -31.84 16.66
C TYR A 48 -6.18 -30.51 17.39
N ALA A 49 -6.61 -30.47 18.65
CA ALA A 49 -6.48 -29.31 19.53
C ALA A 49 -5.04 -29.14 20.04
N ASP A 50 -4.64 -27.90 20.32
CA ASP A 50 -3.43 -27.62 21.08
C ASP A 50 -3.57 -28.17 22.50
N TRP A 51 -2.46 -28.46 23.16
CA TRP A 51 -2.51 -29.10 24.47
C TRP A 51 -1.33 -28.72 25.36
N ILE A 52 -1.58 -28.78 26.67
CA ILE A 52 -0.65 -28.52 27.76
C ILE A 52 -0.64 -29.75 28.66
N GLU A 53 0.52 -30.31 28.92
CA GLU A 53 0.72 -31.40 29.86
C GLU A 53 1.27 -30.90 31.19
N ILE A 54 0.63 -31.32 32.28
CA ILE A 54 1.12 -31.10 33.64
C ILE A 54 1.64 -32.42 34.22
N TYR A 55 2.87 -32.40 34.73
CA TYR A 55 3.53 -33.51 35.40
C TYR A 55 3.53 -33.30 36.92
N ASN A 56 3.24 -34.37 37.66
CA ASN A 56 3.34 -34.41 39.12
C ASN A 56 4.58 -35.20 39.55
N SER A 57 5.65 -34.51 39.96
CA SER A 57 6.87 -35.14 40.48
C SER A 57 6.74 -35.60 41.94
N GLY A 58 5.59 -35.35 42.56
CA GLY A 58 5.30 -35.69 43.95
C GLY A 58 5.03 -37.17 44.17
N THR A 59 5.07 -37.59 45.43
CA THR A 59 4.83 -39.00 45.82
C THR A 59 3.35 -39.32 46.10
N ALA A 60 2.45 -38.34 45.93
CA ALA A 60 1.02 -38.48 46.17
C ALA A 60 0.21 -37.89 45.00
N PRO A 61 -1.03 -38.36 44.76
CA PRO A 61 -1.87 -37.78 43.71
C PRO A 61 -2.30 -36.35 44.05
N VAL A 62 -2.34 -35.48 43.04
CA VAL A 62 -2.76 -34.08 43.16
C VAL A 62 -4.04 -33.85 42.36
N ASN A 63 -5.04 -33.21 42.96
CA ASN A 63 -6.25 -32.76 42.27
C ASN A 63 -6.10 -31.30 41.86
N LEU A 64 -6.18 -31.01 40.56
CA LEU A 64 -6.06 -29.66 40.00
C LEU A 64 -7.34 -28.82 40.10
N LYS A 65 -8.40 -29.31 40.76
CA LYS A 65 -9.61 -28.50 40.98
C LYS A 65 -9.28 -27.18 41.69
N ASN A 66 -9.74 -26.07 41.11
CA ASN A 66 -9.47 -24.68 41.49
C ASN A 66 -8.07 -24.13 41.18
N TYR A 67 -7.21 -24.87 40.48
CA TYR A 67 -5.98 -24.32 39.92
C TYR A 67 -6.30 -23.47 38.70
N TYR A 68 -5.36 -22.60 38.32
CA TYR A 68 -5.51 -21.71 37.17
C TYR A 68 -4.41 -21.92 36.13
N LEU A 69 -4.79 -21.79 34.86
CA LEU A 69 -3.89 -21.71 33.72
C LEU A 69 -4.10 -20.39 32.97
N THR A 70 -3.04 -19.92 32.34
CA THR A 70 -3.08 -18.73 31.47
C THR A 70 -2.04 -18.82 30.37
N ASP A 71 -2.35 -18.25 29.21
CA ASP A 71 -1.41 -17.94 28.11
C ASP A 71 -0.80 -16.52 28.23
N ASN A 72 -1.30 -15.74 29.21
CA ASN A 72 -0.92 -14.36 29.45
C ASN A 72 -0.65 -14.14 30.95
N LEU A 73 0.62 -13.99 31.32
CA LEU A 73 1.05 -13.87 32.71
C LEU A 73 0.50 -12.63 33.43
N SER A 74 0.04 -11.61 32.70
CA SER A 74 -0.68 -10.46 33.29
C SER A 74 -2.11 -10.80 33.74
N GLN A 75 -2.64 -11.97 33.33
CA GLN A 75 -3.97 -12.46 33.64
C GLN A 75 -3.91 -13.84 34.33
N PRO A 76 -3.46 -13.93 35.60
CA PRO A 76 -3.20 -15.21 36.28
C PRO A 76 -4.45 -16.07 36.54
N GLN A 77 -5.65 -15.53 36.33
CA GLN A 77 -6.93 -16.22 36.55
C GLN A 77 -7.65 -16.61 35.25
N LYS A 78 -6.98 -16.54 34.09
CA LYS A 78 -7.63 -16.63 32.77
C LYS A 78 -8.51 -17.88 32.63
N PHE A 79 -7.98 -19.07 32.94
CA PHE A 79 -8.73 -20.32 32.98
C PHE A 79 -8.69 -20.94 34.37
N LYS A 80 -9.85 -21.21 34.98
CA LYS A 80 -9.96 -21.95 36.25
C LYS A 80 -10.41 -23.37 35.99
N ILE A 81 -9.68 -24.36 36.49
CA ILE A 81 -10.10 -25.78 36.39
C ILE A 81 -11.23 -26.02 37.40
N GLN A 82 -12.42 -26.33 36.91
CA GLN A 82 -13.63 -26.48 37.75
C GLN A 82 -14.01 -27.92 38.06
N ILE A 83 -13.46 -28.88 37.31
CA ILE A 83 -13.67 -30.31 37.49
C ILE A 83 -12.65 -30.91 38.46
N ASP A 84 -12.99 -32.05 39.04
CA ASP A 84 -12.02 -32.89 39.74
C ASP A 84 -11.10 -33.54 38.70
N LEU A 85 -9.84 -33.14 38.67
CA LEU A 85 -8.84 -33.56 37.68
C LEU A 85 -7.58 -34.04 38.42
N PHE A 86 -7.42 -35.35 38.53
CA PHE A 86 -6.37 -35.96 39.32
C PHE A 86 -5.14 -36.32 38.49
N ILE A 87 -3.96 -35.95 38.98
CA ILE A 87 -2.66 -36.41 38.49
C ILE A 87 -2.10 -37.41 39.51
N PRO A 88 -1.87 -38.69 39.16
CA PRO A 88 -1.19 -39.64 40.04
C PRO A 88 0.21 -39.17 40.45
N ALA A 89 0.79 -39.79 41.48
CA ALA A 89 2.20 -39.61 41.82
C ALA A 89 3.08 -40.06 40.63
N ASN A 90 4.03 -39.22 40.20
CA ASN A 90 4.79 -39.40 38.96
C ASN A 90 3.92 -39.54 37.69
N GLY A 91 2.70 -39.01 37.72
CA GLY A 91 1.74 -39.06 36.62
C GLY A 91 1.67 -37.76 35.82
N TYR A 92 0.93 -37.82 34.72
CA TYR A 92 0.74 -36.73 33.76
C TYR A 92 -0.75 -36.49 33.52
N VAL A 93 -1.12 -35.28 33.13
CA VAL A 93 -2.47 -34.98 32.64
C VAL A 93 -2.42 -33.98 31.50
N ILE A 94 -3.29 -34.18 30.51
CA ILE A 94 -3.43 -33.29 29.36
C ILE A 94 -4.61 -32.34 29.59
N ILE A 95 -4.37 -31.07 29.31
CA ILE A 95 -5.35 -30.00 29.30
C ILE A 95 -5.36 -29.42 27.88
N TRP A 96 -6.52 -29.39 27.24
CA TRP A 96 -6.67 -28.95 25.86
C TRP A 96 -6.77 -27.43 25.80
N ALA A 97 -5.96 -26.80 24.96
CA ALA A 97 -5.94 -25.37 24.72
C ALA A 97 -6.68 -25.03 23.43
N ASP A 98 -8.00 -25.11 23.45
CA ASP A 98 -8.85 -25.09 22.24
C ASP A 98 -9.99 -24.05 22.27
N ASP A 99 -10.03 -23.18 23.28
CA ASP A 99 -11.06 -22.17 23.51
C ASP A 99 -12.48 -22.73 23.75
N ALA A 100 -12.62 -24.03 24.08
CA ALA A 100 -13.93 -24.63 24.36
C ALA A 100 -14.47 -24.30 25.76
N ASN A 101 -13.61 -23.88 26.70
CA ASN A 101 -13.95 -23.43 28.06
C ASN A 101 -14.86 -24.40 28.85
N THR A 102 -14.51 -25.68 28.87
CA THR A 102 -15.29 -26.74 29.53
C THR A 102 -14.40 -27.86 30.05
N GLY A 103 -14.65 -28.39 31.25
CA GLY A 103 -13.86 -29.53 31.75
C GLY A 103 -12.36 -29.25 31.85
N ASN A 104 -11.55 -30.03 31.14
CA ASN A 104 -10.10 -29.83 30.95
C ASN A 104 -9.76 -29.10 29.64
N HIS A 105 -10.70 -28.37 29.06
CA HIS A 105 -10.54 -27.50 27.88
C HIS A 105 -10.51 -26.03 28.31
N THR A 106 -9.42 -25.34 28.00
CA THR A 106 -9.22 -23.94 28.40
C THR A 106 -10.12 -22.99 27.60
N ASN A 107 -10.22 -21.73 28.06
CA ASN A 107 -10.87 -20.62 27.34
C ASN A 107 -9.87 -19.80 26.49
N PHE A 108 -8.83 -20.47 26.02
CA PHE A 108 -7.84 -19.89 25.12
C PHE A 108 -7.23 -20.99 24.23
N LYS A 109 -6.47 -20.55 23.23
CA LYS A 109 -5.61 -21.42 22.42
C LYS A 109 -4.18 -20.98 22.57
N LEU A 110 -3.25 -21.87 22.23
CA LEU A 110 -1.86 -21.49 22.21
C LEU A 110 -1.47 -20.82 20.88
N SER A 111 -0.64 -19.79 20.94
CA SER A 111 -0.07 -19.14 19.77
C SER A 111 1.14 -19.90 19.23
N ALA A 112 1.03 -20.46 18.03
CA ALA A 112 2.18 -21.03 17.32
C ALA A 112 3.30 -20.00 17.03
N GLY A 113 3.03 -18.69 17.16
CA GLY A 113 4.05 -17.63 17.04
C GLY A 113 4.89 -17.41 18.30
N GLY A 114 4.50 -18.02 19.42
CA GLY A 114 5.11 -17.82 20.74
C GLY A 114 4.29 -16.92 21.66
N GLU A 115 4.36 -17.22 22.96
CA GLU A 115 3.70 -16.53 24.08
C GLU A 115 4.18 -17.14 25.42
N SER A 116 3.38 -17.07 26.48
CA SER A 116 3.69 -17.66 27.79
C SER A 116 2.68 -18.73 28.18
N ILE A 117 3.05 -19.64 29.08
CA ILE A 117 2.10 -20.49 29.82
C ILE A 117 2.39 -20.30 31.31
N GLY A 118 1.36 -20.12 32.13
CA GLY A 118 1.49 -20.02 33.58
C GLY A 118 0.49 -20.93 34.29
N LEU A 119 0.98 -21.70 35.27
CA LEU A 119 0.18 -22.54 36.19
C LEU A 119 0.18 -21.89 37.57
N TYR A 120 -1.00 -21.67 38.16
CA TYR A 120 -1.16 -21.04 39.47
C TYR A 120 -1.98 -21.90 40.42
N SER A 121 -1.63 -21.83 41.70
CA SER A 121 -2.37 -22.49 42.78
C SER A 121 -3.74 -21.81 43.03
N PRO A 122 -4.66 -22.44 43.79
CA PRO A 122 -5.90 -21.80 44.21
C PRO A 122 -5.69 -20.50 45.03
N ALA A 123 -4.52 -20.33 45.63
CA ALA A 123 -4.11 -19.11 46.34
C ALA A 123 -3.43 -18.07 45.42
N LEU A 124 -3.45 -18.28 44.10
CA LEU A 124 -2.83 -17.44 43.07
C LEU A 124 -1.31 -17.31 43.19
N GLN A 125 -0.66 -18.29 43.81
CA GLN A 125 0.79 -18.39 43.78
C GLN A 125 1.20 -19.03 42.47
N LEU A 126 2.15 -18.42 41.76
CA LEU A 126 2.74 -19.01 40.57
C LEU A 126 3.41 -20.33 40.96
N ILE A 127 2.96 -21.40 40.33
CA ILE A 127 3.57 -22.72 40.42
C ILE A 127 4.65 -22.74 39.35
N ASP A 128 4.30 -22.97 38.09
CA ASP A 128 5.29 -23.08 37.01
C ASP A 128 4.94 -22.16 35.84
N THR A 129 5.97 -21.80 35.07
CA THR A 129 5.79 -20.98 33.87
C THR A 129 6.85 -21.27 32.80
N ILE A 130 6.47 -21.00 31.56
CA ILE A 130 7.37 -20.95 30.42
C ILE A 130 7.01 -19.78 29.51
N ASN A 131 8.04 -19.09 29.00
CA ASN A 131 7.94 -18.25 27.80
C ASN A 131 8.51 -19.03 26.62
N PHE A 132 7.76 -19.11 25.52
CA PHE A 132 8.17 -19.86 24.34
C PHE A 132 8.04 -19.02 23.06
N GLY A 133 8.93 -19.28 22.09
CA GLY A 133 8.92 -18.63 20.79
C GLY A 133 8.10 -19.39 19.75
N ALA A 134 8.34 -19.12 18.47
CA ALA A 134 7.63 -19.80 17.38
C ALA A 134 7.73 -21.34 17.46
N GLN A 135 6.58 -21.99 17.35
CA GLN A 135 6.40 -23.44 17.41
C GLN A 135 6.24 -24.02 16.00
N GLN A 136 6.57 -25.30 15.86
CA GLN A 136 6.38 -26.05 14.63
C GLN A 136 5.19 -26.99 14.79
N THR A 137 4.38 -27.11 13.74
CA THR A 137 3.26 -28.05 13.73
C THR A 137 3.73 -29.49 13.99
N ASP A 138 3.02 -30.19 14.87
CA ASP A 138 3.28 -31.57 15.29
C ASP A 138 4.64 -31.79 15.96
N VAL A 139 5.24 -30.73 16.53
CA VAL A 139 6.44 -30.78 17.36
C VAL A 139 6.12 -30.13 18.69
N SER A 140 6.20 -30.89 19.76
CA SER A 140 5.97 -30.37 21.11
C SER A 140 7.23 -29.73 21.68
N PHE A 141 7.07 -28.93 22.73
CA PHE A 141 8.16 -28.39 23.53
C PHE A 141 7.99 -28.88 24.96
N GLY A 142 8.99 -29.56 25.50
CA GLY A 142 8.90 -30.25 26.79
C GLY A 142 10.21 -30.26 27.58
N ARG A 143 10.14 -30.72 28.83
CA ARG A 143 11.28 -30.82 29.75
C ARG A 143 11.94 -32.18 29.61
N PHE A 144 13.28 -32.23 29.60
CA PHE A 144 14.00 -33.50 29.74
C PHE A 144 15.26 -33.41 30.63
N PRO A 145 15.39 -34.29 31.64
CA PRO A 145 14.34 -35.17 32.17
C PRO A 145 13.08 -34.39 32.63
N ASP A 146 11.94 -35.08 32.81
CA ASP A 146 10.68 -34.46 33.23
C ASP A 146 10.84 -33.64 34.52
N GLY A 147 10.11 -32.53 34.61
CA GLY A 147 10.18 -31.62 35.76
C GLY A 147 11.52 -30.88 35.94
N THR A 148 12.47 -31.01 35.01
CA THR A 148 13.73 -30.23 35.05
C THR A 148 13.63 -28.92 34.28
N ASN A 149 14.53 -27.96 34.51
CA ASN A 149 14.53 -26.66 33.80
C ASN A 149 15.10 -26.70 32.37
N ASN A 150 15.43 -27.89 31.85
CA ASN A 150 15.96 -28.03 30.50
C ASN A 150 14.82 -28.32 29.52
N TRP A 151 14.61 -27.41 28.58
CA TRP A 151 13.55 -27.52 27.58
C TRP A 151 14.12 -27.96 26.23
N TYR A 152 13.43 -28.90 25.59
CA TYR A 152 13.76 -29.45 24.30
C TYR A 152 12.50 -29.54 23.44
N LYS A 153 12.67 -29.56 22.13
CA LYS A 153 11.59 -29.91 21.21
C LYS A 153 11.47 -31.44 21.14
N PHE A 154 10.27 -31.99 20.95
CA PHE A 154 10.06 -33.43 20.79
C PHE A 154 9.30 -33.80 19.52
N SER A 155 9.75 -34.86 18.85
CA SER A 155 9.04 -35.54 17.76
C SER A 155 9.63 -36.95 17.57
N PRO A 156 8.91 -38.03 17.93
CA PRO A 156 7.53 -38.02 18.43
C PRO A 156 7.44 -37.33 19.80
N SER A 157 6.35 -36.59 20.02
CA SER A 157 5.96 -36.07 21.34
C SER A 157 5.54 -37.20 22.28
N THR A 158 5.43 -36.93 23.57
CA THR A 158 5.12 -37.94 24.61
C THR A 158 3.89 -37.63 25.47
N PRO A 159 2.76 -37.16 24.89
CA PRO A 159 1.60 -36.75 25.67
C PRO A 159 1.04 -37.89 26.52
N GLY A 160 0.87 -37.61 27.82
CA GLY A 160 0.43 -38.54 28.85
C GLY A 160 1.50 -39.48 29.37
N SER A 161 2.78 -39.26 29.05
CA SER A 161 3.89 -40.17 29.37
C SER A 161 5.21 -39.43 29.58
N GLU A 162 6.27 -40.15 29.99
CA GLU A 162 7.58 -39.55 30.23
C GLU A 162 8.25 -39.04 28.93
N ASN A 163 8.85 -37.85 28.97
CA ASN A 163 9.68 -37.38 27.86
C ASN A 163 10.94 -38.25 27.72
N LEU A 164 11.23 -38.72 26.51
CA LEU A 164 12.37 -39.61 26.23
C LEU A 164 13.48 -38.87 25.48
N GLU A 165 14.75 -39.14 25.83
CA GLU A 165 15.91 -38.59 25.12
C GLU A 165 15.85 -38.85 23.61
N SER A 166 15.32 -40.01 23.20
CA SER A 166 15.13 -40.40 21.80
C SER A 166 14.15 -39.52 21.02
N GLY A 167 13.32 -38.73 21.71
CA GLY A 167 12.37 -37.81 21.10
C GLY A 167 12.93 -36.40 20.89
N ILE A 168 14.09 -36.05 21.47
CA ILE A 168 14.66 -34.68 21.42
C ILE A 168 14.98 -34.26 19.97
N PHE A 169 14.37 -33.15 19.55
CA PHE A 169 14.31 -32.63 18.19
C PHE A 169 15.30 -31.46 17.98
N ASN A 170 16.36 -31.70 17.20
CA ASN A 170 17.35 -30.68 16.79
C ASN A 170 17.13 -30.26 15.34
N LEU A 171 17.07 -28.94 15.07
CA LEU A 171 16.94 -28.42 13.71
C LEU A 171 18.27 -28.48 12.97
N LEU A 172 18.31 -29.12 11.80
CA LEU A 172 19.48 -29.16 10.95
C LEU A 172 19.57 -27.89 10.09
N PRO A 173 20.72 -27.19 10.03
CA PRO A 173 20.90 -26.07 9.10
C PRO A 173 20.67 -26.47 7.64
N SER A 174 20.25 -25.52 6.80
CA SER A 174 20.13 -25.74 5.35
C SER A 174 21.50 -26.02 4.70
N PRO A 175 21.56 -26.83 3.63
CA PRO A 175 22.74 -26.94 2.78
C PRO A 175 23.18 -25.59 2.21
N ILE A 176 24.50 -25.39 2.08
CA ILE A 176 25.10 -24.26 1.38
C ILE A 176 25.21 -24.63 -0.10
N ILE A 177 24.59 -23.83 -0.98
CA ILE A 177 24.59 -24.02 -2.44
C ILE A 177 25.57 -23.02 -3.07
N SER A 178 26.37 -23.45 -4.04
CA SER A 178 27.44 -22.61 -4.61
C SER A 178 26.97 -21.46 -5.50
N LEU A 179 25.78 -21.56 -6.07
CA LEU A 179 25.22 -20.58 -7.01
C LEU A 179 23.86 -20.10 -6.51
N GLN A 180 23.57 -18.81 -6.74
CA GLN A 180 22.28 -18.22 -6.44
C GLN A 180 21.30 -18.44 -7.59
N SER A 181 20.00 -18.28 -7.32
CA SER A 181 18.99 -18.23 -8.38
C SER A 181 19.29 -17.07 -9.32
N GLY A 182 19.00 -17.23 -10.61
CA GLY A 182 19.24 -16.17 -11.59
C GLY A 182 19.40 -16.67 -13.02
N PHE A 183 19.87 -15.75 -13.87
CA PHE A 183 20.02 -15.94 -15.31
C PHE A 183 21.48 -16.25 -15.67
N TYR A 184 21.68 -17.28 -16.49
CA TYR A 184 22.98 -17.75 -16.92
C TYR A 184 23.00 -17.95 -18.44
N SER A 185 24.08 -17.53 -19.10
CA SER A 185 24.24 -17.56 -20.56
C SER A 185 24.82 -18.88 -21.09
N SER A 186 25.01 -19.86 -20.23
CA SER A 186 25.48 -21.20 -20.58
C SER A 186 25.14 -22.18 -19.48
N GLN A 187 25.37 -23.47 -19.73
CA GLN A 187 25.36 -24.51 -18.72
C GLN A 187 26.21 -24.10 -17.49
N ILE A 188 25.72 -24.47 -16.31
CA ILE A 188 26.39 -24.23 -15.02
C ILE A 188 26.59 -25.53 -14.24
N THR A 189 27.54 -25.50 -13.31
CA THR A 189 27.78 -26.56 -12.35
C THR A 189 27.43 -26.09 -10.94
N VAL A 190 26.44 -26.74 -10.33
CA VAL A 190 25.97 -26.42 -8.96
C VAL A 190 26.56 -27.42 -7.98
N THR A 191 27.17 -26.92 -6.91
CA THR A 191 27.66 -27.72 -5.80
C THR A 191 26.90 -27.41 -4.52
N ALA A 192 26.79 -28.40 -3.64
CA ALA A 192 26.17 -28.27 -2.34
C ALA A 192 27.08 -28.82 -1.25
N SER A 193 27.08 -28.17 -0.08
CA SER A 193 27.87 -28.58 1.07
C SER A 193 27.09 -28.34 2.36
N HIS A 194 27.58 -28.88 3.47
CA HIS A 194 26.98 -28.67 4.78
C HIS A 194 28.08 -28.53 5.84
N THR A 195 27.85 -27.67 6.84
CA THR A 195 28.85 -27.33 7.87
C THR A 195 29.06 -28.43 8.90
N LEU A 196 28.01 -29.21 9.18
CA LEU A 196 28.06 -30.38 10.08
C LEU A 196 28.45 -31.67 9.33
N SER A 197 29.24 -32.50 9.99
CA SER A 197 29.58 -33.85 9.53
C SER A 197 28.43 -34.85 9.76
N GLY A 198 28.45 -35.95 8.98
CA GLY A 198 27.43 -37.02 9.06
C GLY A 198 26.06 -36.61 8.51
N VAL A 199 26.02 -35.61 7.64
CA VAL A 199 24.79 -35.10 6.99
C VAL A 199 24.66 -35.68 5.59
N THR A 200 23.46 -36.14 5.27
CA THR A 200 23.05 -36.53 3.92
C THR A 200 22.27 -35.39 3.29
N ILE A 201 22.76 -34.83 2.18
CA ILE A 201 22.05 -33.82 1.41
C ILE A 201 21.22 -34.52 0.34
N ARG A 202 19.95 -34.17 0.19
CA ARG A 202 19.07 -34.71 -0.87
C ARG A 202 18.41 -33.60 -1.65
N TYR A 203 18.09 -33.86 -2.90
CA TYR A 203 17.54 -32.85 -3.81
C TYR A 203 16.46 -33.41 -4.75
N THR A 204 15.71 -32.50 -5.37
CA THR A 204 14.81 -32.78 -6.48
C THR A 204 14.95 -31.68 -7.53
N LEU A 205 14.63 -32.01 -8.78
CA LEU A 205 14.60 -31.05 -9.91
C LEU A 205 13.20 -30.83 -10.49
N ASN A 206 12.17 -31.40 -9.85
CA ASN A 206 10.80 -31.43 -10.34
C ASN A 206 9.81 -30.64 -9.46
N GLY A 207 10.32 -29.83 -8.53
CA GLY A 207 9.51 -29.01 -7.60
C GLY A 207 9.04 -29.73 -6.33
N LYS A 208 9.17 -31.06 -6.22
CA LYS A 208 8.80 -31.80 -5.00
C LYS A 208 9.72 -31.44 -3.83
N ILE A 209 9.19 -31.39 -2.61
CA ILE A 209 10.03 -31.22 -1.41
C ILE A 209 10.92 -32.47 -1.26
N PRO A 210 12.25 -32.35 -1.12
CA PRO A 210 13.11 -33.51 -0.91
C PRO A 210 12.71 -34.27 0.36
N SER A 211 12.59 -35.59 0.24
CA SER A 211 12.31 -36.53 1.33
C SER A 211 13.45 -37.55 1.47
N ASP A 212 13.37 -38.46 2.44
CA ASP A 212 14.35 -39.54 2.60
C ASP A 212 14.42 -40.50 1.39
N ALA A 213 13.41 -40.46 0.52
CA ALA A 213 13.37 -41.23 -0.72
C ALA A 213 13.98 -40.47 -1.92
N SER A 214 14.28 -39.18 -1.79
CA SER A 214 14.85 -38.37 -2.88
C SER A 214 16.32 -38.66 -3.12
N ASP A 215 16.82 -38.29 -4.30
CA ASP A 215 18.21 -38.54 -4.69
C ASP A 215 19.21 -37.86 -3.74
N VAL A 216 20.27 -38.60 -3.40
CA VAL A 216 21.37 -38.09 -2.57
C VAL A 216 22.30 -37.24 -3.42
N TYR A 217 22.55 -36.00 -3.01
CA TYR A 217 23.59 -35.18 -3.58
C TYR A 217 24.96 -35.78 -3.21
N SER A 218 25.66 -36.32 -4.22
CA SER A 218 26.98 -36.96 -4.06
C SER A 218 28.02 -36.45 -5.06
N ILE A 219 27.58 -35.82 -6.15
CA ILE A 219 28.42 -35.20 -7.17
C ILE A 219 27.84 -33.84 -7.59
N PRO A 220 28.65 -32.90 -8.11
CA PRO A 220 28.17 -31.64 -8.67
C PRO A 220 27.07 -31.84 -9.72
N LEU A 221 26.00 -31.04 -9.65
CA LEU A 221 24.89 -31.08 -10.59
C LEU A 221 25.21 -30.22 -11.82
N GLN A 222 24.96 -30.78 -13.00
CA GLN A 222 25.06 -30.06 -14.27
C GLN A 222 23.66 -29.56 -14.65
N ILE A 223 23.52 -28.24 -14.82
CA ILE A 223 22.26 -27.60 -15.23
C ILE A 223 22.50 -26.92 -16.58
N ASP A 224 21.96 -27.52 -17.64
CA ASP A 224 22.13 -27.09 -19.03
C ASP A 224 20.85 -26.52 -19.67
N SER A 225 19.73 -26.56 -18.94
CA SER A 225 18.45 -25.94 -19.29
C SER A 225 17.79 -25.29 -18.07
N THR A 226 16.83 -24.39 -18.30
CA THR A 226 16.06 -23.77 -17.22
C THR A 226 15.47 -24.82 -16.29
N SER A 227 15.85 -24.77 -15.02
CA SER A 227 15.55 -25.81 -14.04
C SER A 227 15.34 -25.23 -12.66
N VAL A 228 14.56 -25.95 -11.85
CA VAL A 228 14.40 -25.66 -10.42
C VAL A 228 15.18 -26.69 -9.62
N LEU A 229 15.81 -26.26 -8.53
CA LEU A 229 16.49 -27.12 -7.57
C LEU A 229 15.83 -26.93 -6.21
N ARG A 230 15.30 -28.00 -5.63
CA ARG A 230 14.96 -28.03 -4.20
C ARG A 230 15.91 -28.94 -3.48
N ILE A 231 16.51 -28.48 -2.38
CA ILE A 231 17.56 -29.21 -1.67
C ILE A 231 17.38 -29.11 -0.16
N ARG A 232 17.65 -30.22 0.55
CA ARG A 232 17.42 -30.36 1.99
C ARG A 232 18.48 -31.27 2.62
N ALA A 233 18.88 -30.96 3.85
CA ALA A 233 19.80 -31.78 4.63
C ALA A 233 19.04 -32.76 5.53
N PHE A 234 19.63 -33.92 5.78
CA PHE A 234 19.11 -34.98 6.64
C PHE A 234 20.22 -35.52 7.53
N LYS A 235 19.91 -35.79 8.80
CA LYS A 235 20.85 -36.40 9.76
C LYS A 235 20.05 -37.17 10.81
N ASN A 236 20.54 -38.34 11.20
CA ASN A 236 19.89 -39.13 12.25
C ASN A 236 19.84 -38.35 13.57
N GLY A 237 18.70 -38.34 14.26
CA GLY A 237 18.46 -37.52 15.46
C GLY A 237 18.25 -36.03 15.20
N TYR A 238 18.04 -35.62 13.94
CA TYR A 238 17.69 -34.26 13.54
C TYR A 238 16.47 -34.27 12.63
N THR A 239 15.69 -33.20 12.71
CA THR A 239 14.72 -32.87 11.69
C THR A 239 15.47 -32.53 10.40
N PRO A 240 14.94 -32.92 9.24
CA PRO A 240 15.46 -32.40 7.99
C PRO A 240 15.46 -30.86 7.99
N SER A 241 16.45 -30.25 7.34
CA SER A 241 16.56 -28.80 7.28
C SER A 241 15.34 -28.16 6.61
N LEU A 242 15.25 -26.82 6.66
CA LEU A 242 14.38 -26.10 5.74
C LEU A 242 14.76 -26.44 4.29
N THR A 243 13.77 -26.40 3.41
CA THR A 243 13.98 -26.65 1.98
C THR A 243 14.49 -25.37 1.34
N GLU A 244 15.69 -25.41 0.79
CA GLU A 244 16.20 -24.35 -0.09
C GLU A 244 15.67 -24.58 -1.49
N THR A 245 15.12 -23.53 -2.10
CA THR A 245 14.67 -23.52 -3.49
C THR A 245 15.57 -22.58 -4.29
N ARG A 246 16.01 -23.00 -5.48
CA ARG A 246 16.71 -22.15 -6.45
C ARG A 246 16.13 -22.33 -7.85
N THR A 247 16.01 -21.25 -8.60
CA THR A 247 15.68 -21.30 -10.03
C THR A 247 16.89 -20.84 -10.85
N TYR A 248 17.30 -21.67 -11.80
CA TYR A 248 18.36 -21.34 -12.74
C TYR A 248 17.74 -21.20 -14.13
N PHE A 249 17.79 -20.00 -14.68
CA PHE A 249 17.34 -19.70 -16.04
C PHE A 249 18.53 -19.80 -16.99
N ILE A 250 18.52 -20.77 -17.90
CA ILE A 250 19.65 -21.01 -18.81
C ILE A 250 19.28 -20.56 -20.21
N ASN A 251 20.03 -19.61 -20.76
CA ASN A 251 19.76 -19.00 -22.07
C ASN A 251 18.36 -18.38 -22.19
N GLU A 252 17.77 -17.97 -21.07
CA GLU A 252 16.49 -17.28 -21.05
C GLU A 252 16.68 -15.78 -21.27
N SER A 253 15.83 -15.21 -22.13
CA SER A 253 15.80 -13.79 -22.43
C SER A 253 14.36 -13.30 -22.40
N THR A 254 14.14 -12.17 -21.73
CA THR A 254 12.87 -11.43 -21.69
C THR A 254 13.18 -10.01 -21.22
N ASP A 255 12.41 -9.01 -21.64
CA ASP A 255 12.55 -7.63 -21.15
C ASP A 255 11.68 -7.38 -19.89
N LEU A 256 10.77 -8.32 -19.61
CA LEU A 256 9.85 -8.23 -18.50
C LEU A 256 10.48 -8.73 -17.18
N PRO A 257 9.96 -8.28 -16.03
CA PRO A 257 10.19 -8.92 -14.74
C PRO A 257 9.71 -10.38 -14.76
N VAL A 258 10.33 -11.24 -13.95
CA VAL A 258 10.06 -12.68 -13.96
C VAL A 258 9.70 -13.19 -12.58
N PHE A 259 8.57 -13.90 -12.48
CA PHE A 259 8.25 -14.74 -11.34
C PHE A 259 8.64 -16.18 -11.60
N SER A 260 9.35 -16.81 -10.66
CA SER A 260 9.49 -18.26 -10.59
C SER A 260 8.66 -18.80 -9.44
N LEU A 261 7.65 -19.60 -9.76
CA LEU A 261 6.83 -20.33 -8.80
C LEU A 261 7.29 -21.79 -8.76
N VAL A 262 7.70 -22.26 -7.59
CA VAL A 262 8.09 -23.66 -7.38
C VAL A 262 7.15 -24.32 -6.38
N THR A 263 6.60 -25.48 -6.76
CA THR A 263 5.68 -26.24 -5.92
C THR A 263 5.72 -27.72 -6.26
N ASP A 264 5.22 -28.56 -5.34
CA ASP A 264 4.98 -29.98 -5.68
C ASP A 264 4.00 -30.03 -6.87
N PRO A 265 4.32 -30.71 -7.98
CA PRO A 265 3.43 -30.82 -9.13
C PRO A 265 2.01 -31.28 -8.76
N ASP A 266 1.86 -32.11 -7.72
CA ASP A 266 0.56 -32.60 -7.26
C ASP A 266 -0.35 -31.46 -6.77
N ASN A 267 0.21 -30.37 -6.22
CA ASN A 267 -0.56 -29.20 -5.80
C ASN A 267 -1.31 -28.54 -6.96
N PHE A 268 -0.79 -28.63 -8.19
CA PHE A 268 -1.39 -28.01 -9.37
C PHE A 268 -2.08 -29.02 -10.26
N PHE A 269 -1.51 -30.22 -10.40
CA PHE A 269 -1.88 -31.16 -11.46
C PHE A 269 -2.41 -32.50 -10.97
N SER A 270 -2.49 -32.74 -9.66
CA SER A 270 -3.17 -33.92 -9.12
C SER A 270 -4.66 -33.90 -9.47
N ASP A 271 -5.21 -35.04 -9.86
CA ASP A 271 -6.63 -35.17 -10.17
C ASP A 271 -7.53 -34.88 -8.95
N THR A 272 -7.07 -35.20 -7.74
CA THR A 272 -7.88 -35.07 -6.51
C THR A 272 -7.61 -33.78 -5.74
N SER A 273 -6.44 -33.16 -5.94
CA SER A 273 -5.98 -32.01 -5.14
C SER A 273 -5.35 -30.87 -5.96
N GLY A 274 -5.16 -31.06 -7.26
CA GLY A 274 -4.50 -30.10 -8.14
C GLY A 274 -5.40 -28.93 -8.49
N ILE A 275 -4.91 -27.70 -8.29
CA ILE A 275 -5.71 -26.48 -8.51
C ILE A 275 -5.83 -26.04 -9.98
N TYR A 276 -5.06 -26.63 -10.90
CA TYR A 276 -5.07 -26.30 -12.35
C TYR A 276 -5.87 -27.26 -13.22
N VAL A 277 -6.37 -28.36 -12.65
CA VAL A 277 -7.05 -29.43 -13.42
C VAL A 277 -8.54 -29.43 -13.22
N ALA A 278 -9.27 -30.13 -14.10
CA ALA A 278 -10.71 -30.31 -13.92
C ALA A 278 -10.96 -31.12 -12.65
N GLY A 279 -10.23 -32.23 -12.48
CA GLY A 279 -10.19 -33.03 -11.27
C GLY A 279 -11.50 -33.69 -10.85
N THR A 280 -11.43 -34.55 -9.84
CA THR A 280 -12.59 -35.33 -9.35
C THR A 280 -13.28 -34.69 -8.15
N ASN A 281 -12.62 -33.77 -7.45
CA ASN A 281 -13.10 -33.18 -6.20
C ASN A 281 -13.54 -31.72 -6.37
N GLY A 282 -13.90 -31.34 -7.60
CA GLY A 282 -14.27 -29.98 -7.93
C GLY A 282 -15.60 -29.52 -7.35
N ILE A 283 -15.86 -28.22 -7.43
CA ILE A 283 -17.19 -27.63 -7.24
C ILE A 283 -17.62 -26.84 -8.48
N ILE A 284 -18.92 -26.57 -8.60
CA ILE A 284 -19.44 -25.69 -9.64
C ILE A 284 -19.07 -24.25 -9.28
N GLY A 285 -18.39 -23.56 -10.18
CA GLY A 285 -18.01 -22.15 -10.03
C GLY A 285 -18.66 -21.27 -11.10
N ASN A 286 -18.40 -19.95 -11.05
CA ASN A 286 -18.96 -19.02 -12.01
C ASN A 286 -18.57 -19.38 -13.46
N CYS A 287 -19.53 -19.30 -14.39
CA CYS A 287 -19.42 -19.75 -15.77
C CYS A 287 -19.10 -21.25 -16.00
N SER A 288 -18.98 -22.07 -14.94
CA SER A 288 -18.78 -23.52 -15.07
C SER A 288 -20.13 -24.24 -14.97
N THR A 289 -20.42 -25.17 -15.88
CA THR A 289 -21.60 -26.04 -15.78
C THR A 289 -21.32 -27.32 -14.99
N GLU A 290 -20.05 -27.69 -14.87
CA GLU A 290 -19.61 -28.92 -14.20
C GLU A 290 -18.71 -28.60 -13.00
N PRO A 291 -18.61 -29.50 -12.00
CA PRO A 291 -17.65 -29.38 -10.92
C PRO A 291 -16.21 -29.38 -11.44
N LYS A 292 -15.38 -28.44 -10.98
CA LYS A 292 -13.96 -28.36 -11.33
C LYS A 292 -13.10 -28.02 -10.11
N ASN A 293 -11.94 -28.64 -9.99
CA ASN A 293 -10.97 -28.43 -8.91
C ASN A 293 -10.48 -26.98 -8.86
N TRP A 294 -10.30 -26.32 -10.01
CA TRP A 294 -9.96 -24.89 -10.05
C TRP A 294 -11.06 -23.97 -9.51
N ASN A 295 -12.25 -24.48 -9.20
CA ASN A 295 -13.30 -23.70 -8.53
C ASN A 295 -13.24 -23.75 -7.00
N GLN A 296 -12.55 -24.74 -6.44
CA GLN A 296 -12.44 -24.91 -4.99
C GLN A 296 -11.68 -23.75 -4.34
N ASP A 297 -12.09 -23.36 -3.12
CA ASP A 297 -11.42 -22.32 -2.33
C ASP A 297 -10.30 -22.88 -1.44
N TRP A 298 -9.41 -23.65 -2.05
CA TRP A 298 -8.29 -24.31 -1.38
C TRP A 298 -6.95 -23.68 -1.74
N GLU A 299 -6.07 -23.55 -0.75
CA GLU A 299 -4.75 -22.91 -0.85
C GLU A 299 -3.65 -23.97 -1.00
N ARG A 300 -2.58 -23.66 -1.76
CA ARG A 300 -1.42 -24.55 -1.92
C ARG A 300 -0.12 -23.87 -1.53
N PRO A 301 0.82 -24.58 -0.90
CA PRO A 301 2.13 -24.01 -0.57
C PRO A 301 3.00 -23.87 -1.83
N VAL A 302 3.68 -22.73 -1.95
CA VAL A 302 4.65 -22.44 -3.01
C VAL A 302 5.89 -21.76 -2.44
N SER A 303 7.03 -21.96 -3.09
CA SER A 303 8.17 -21.05 -3.03
C SER A 303 8.10 -20.10 -4.23
N LEU A 304 8.28 -18.81 -3.99
CA LEU A 304 8.14 -17.76 -5.00
C LEU A 304 9.41 -16.91 -5.02
N GLU A 305 10.01 -16.78 -6.20
CA GLU A 305 11.12 -15.87 -6.48
C GLU A 305 10.66 -14.82 -7.49
N PHE A 306 11.09 -13.57 -7.31
CA PHE A 306 10.82 -12.48 -8.24
C PHE A 306 12.12 -11.83 -8.69
N PHE A 307 12.25 -11.63 -10.00
CA PHE A 307 13.41 -11.02 -10.63
C PHE A 307 12.97 -9.77 -11.39
N GLU A 308 13.71 -8.70 -11.20
CA GLU A 308 13.48 -7.43 -11.87
C GLU A 308 13.83 -7.50 -13.37
N SER A 309 13.43 -6.49 -14.15
CA SER A 309 13.73 -6.44 -15.60
C SER A 309 15.24 -6.51 -15.87
N ASP A 310 16.07 -5.99 -14.96
CA ASP A 310 17.54 -6.05 -15.01
C ASP A 310 18.13 -7.41 -14.59
N LYS A 311 17.27 -8.40 -14.32
CA LYS A 311 17.59 -9.79 -13.93
C LYS A 311 18.13 -9.95 -12.50
N SER A 312 18.12 -8.89 -11.70
CA SER A 312 18.43 -8.99 -10.27
C SER A 312 17.32 -9.73 -9.52
N LEU A 313 17.68 -10.54 -8.52
CA LEU A 313 16.73 -11.20 -7.63
C LEU A 313 16.22 -10.18 -6.60
N ALA A 314 14.94 -9.84 -6.67
CA ALA A 314 14.29 -8.92 -5.75
C ALA A 314 13.95 -9.59 -4.41
N PHE A 315 13.28 -10.73 -4.45
CA PHE A 315 12.93 -11.50 -3.24
C PHE A 315 12.77 -12.99 -3.51
N SER A 316 12.89 -13.77 -2.43
CA SER A 316 12.59 -15.21 -2.38
C SER A 316 11.83 -15.51 -1.09
N VAL A 317 10.59 -15.96 -1.22
CA VAL A 317 9.65 -16.13 -0.09
C VAL A 317 8.78 -17.37 -0.30
N ASN A 318 8.24 -17.92 0.78
CA ASN A 318 7.17 -18.92 0.70
C ASN A 318 5.80 -18.25 0.87
N ALA A 319 4.79 -18.77 0.17
CA ALA A 319 3.44 -18.23 0.19
C ALA A 319 2.39 -19.32 -0.02
N GLY A 320 1.14 -18.99 0.26
CA GLY A 320 -0.02 -19.72 -0.21
C GLY A 320 -0.45 -19.21 -1.58
N VAL A 321 -0.94 -20.09 -2.45
CA VAL A 321 -1.50 -19.72 -3.76
C VAL A 321 -2.90 -20.32 -3.94
N LYS A 322 -3.79 -19.55 -4.57
CA LYS A 322 -5.13 -19.98 -5.00
C LYS A 322 -5.37 -19.58 -6.46
N ILE A 323 -6.28 -20.27 -7.14
CA ILE A 323 -6.83 -19.78 -8.42
C ILE A 323 -7.66 -18.52 -8.16
N PHE A 324 -7.42 -17.47 -8.94
CA PHE A 324 -8.15 -16.21 -8.89
C PHE A 324 -9.07 -16.04 -10.11
N GLY A 325 -10.12 -15.23 -9.97
CA GLY A 325 -11.06 -14.87 -11.04
C GLY A 325 -12.39 -15.61 -10.99
N GLY A 326 -13.28 -15.30 -11.94
CA GLY A 326 -14.58 -15.95 -12.12
C GLY A 326 -14.59 -16.81 -13.39
N CYS A 327 -15.10 -16.25 -14.48
CA CYS A 327 -15.20 -16.97 -15.76
C CYS A 327 -13.83 -17.27 -16.41
N SER A 328 -12.82 -16.45 -16.13
CA SER A 328 -11.43 -16.67 -16.57
C SER A 328 -10.80 -17.95 -16.00
N ARG A 329 -11.39 -18.56 -14.96
CA ARG A 329 -10.97 -19.88 -14.47
C ARG A 329 -11.10 -20.99 -15.54
N LEU A 330 -11.94 -20.79 -16.55
CA LEU A 330 -12.10 -21.75 -17.66
C LEU A 330 -10.94 -21.73 -18.66
N TYR A 331 -10.12 -20.66 -18.67
CA TYR A 331 -9.05 -20.50 -19.65
C TYR A 331 -7.85 -21.35 -19.27
N ALA A 332 -7.06 -21.77 -20.26
CA ALA A 332 -5.93 -22.66 -20.04
C ALA A 332 -4.88 -22.03 -19.10
N GLN A 333 -4.57 -20.75 -19.32
CA GLN A 333 -3.78 -19.93 -18.40
C GLN A 333 -4.69 -19.40 -17.28
N LYS A 334 -4.38 -19.72 -16.03
CA LYS A 334 -5.14 -19.26 -14.86
C LYS A 334 -4.51 -18.01 -14.27
N SER A 335 -5.34 -17.17 -13.64
CA SER A 335 -4.89 -16.14 -12.71
C SER A 335 -4.61 -16.76 -11.33
N LEU A 336 -3.60 -16.25 -10.63
CA LEU A 336 -3.14 -16.75 -9.32
C LEU A 336 -3.19 -15.64 -8.28
N GLY A 337 -3.81 -15.90 -7.13
CA GLY A 337 -3.74 -15.04 -5.96
C GLY A 337 -2.77 -15.61 -4.93
N PHE A 338 -1.82 -14.80 -4.47
CA PHE A 338 -0.80 -15.16 -3.50
C PHE A 338 -1.14 -14.59 -2.13
N TYR A 339 -0.90 -15.36 -1.06
CA TYR A 339 -1.24 -15.03 0.31
C TYR A 339 -0.03 -15.27 1.22
N PHE A 340 0.33 -14.23 1.97
CA PHE A 340 1.39 -14.31 2.97
C PHE A 340 0.76 -14.57 4.34
N ARG A 341 1.21 -15.63 5.00
CA ARG A 341 0.68 -16.10 6.28
C ARG A 341 1.83 -16.70 7.09
N LYS A 342 1.77 -16.56 8.41
CA LYS A 342 2.76 -17.14 9.34
C LYS A 342 3.01 -18.63 9.10
N ILE A 343 1.99 -19.39 8.68
CA ILE A 343 2.10 -20.82 8.34
C ILE A 343 3.10 -21.12 7.21
N TYR A 344 3.44 -20.13 6.38
CA TYR A 344 4.44 -20.25 5.30
C TYR A 344 5.78 -19.61 5.66
N GLY A 345 5.89 -18.92 6.80
CA GLY A 345 7.12 -18.31 7.30
C GLY A 345 7.09 -16.79 7.39
N THR A 346 6.35 -16.09 6.51
CA THR A 346 6.13 -14.63 6.60
C THR A 346 4.65 -14.30 6.46
N ASP A 347 4.16 -13.37 7.27
CA ASP A 347 2.77 -12.89 7.24
C ASP A 347 2.53 -11.74 6.25
N LYS A 348 3.61 -11.18 5.70
CA LYS A 348 3.57 -10.15 4.66
C LYS A 348 4.75 -10.29 3.69
N LEU A 349 4.54 -9.86 2.46
CA LEU A 349 5.64 -9.47 1.57
C LEU A 349 6.08 -8.06 1.92
N ARG A 350 7.38 -7.84 2.03
CA ARG A 350 8.01 -6.53 2.24
C ARG A 350 8.84 -6.19 1.02
N TYR A 351 8.16 -5.67 0.00
CA TYR A 351 8.74 -5.30 -1.28
C TYR A 351 7.77 -4.38 -2.03
N ARG A 352 8.27 -3.33 -2.68
CA ARG A 352 7.47 -2.41 -3.50
C ARG A 352 7.23 -3.04 -4.88
N LEU A 353 6.01 -3.55 -5.12
CA LEU A 353 5.67 -4.25 -6.37
C LEU A 353 5.46 -3.30 -7.56
N PHE A 354 5.04 -2.06 -7.29
CA PHE A 354 4.73 -1.04 -8.29
C PHE A 354 5.58 0.20 -8.03
N ASP A 355 6.33 0.67 -9.02
CA ASP A 355 7.32 1.72 -8.83
C ASP A 355 6.73 3.07 -8.40
N ASP A 356 5.53 3.38 -8.89
CA ASP A 356 4.81 4.62 -8.65
C ASP A 356 3.90 4.57 -7.41
N SER A 357 3.88 3.43 -6.71
CA SER A 357 3.12 3.27 -5.46
C SER A 357 4.02 3.45 -4.24
N PRO A 358 3.59 4.21 -3.22
CA PRO A 358 4.29 4.27 -1.93
C PRO A 358 4.15 2.97 -1.11
N ILE A 359 3.29 2.04 -1.52
CA ILE A 359 3.03 0.81 -0.78
C ILE A 359 4.21 -0.15 -0.95
N SER A 360 4.79 -0.56 0.17
CA SER A 360 5.93 -1.47 0.24
C SER A 360 5.65 -2.77 1.01
N GLU A 361 4.42 -2.95 1.49
CA GLU A 361 3.99 -4.16 2.18
C GLU A 361 2.69 -4.72 1.61
N TYR A 362 2.60 -6.05 1.49
CA TYR A 362 1.43 -6.72 0.95
C TYR A 362 1.07 -7.98 1.74
N ASN A 363 -0.20 -8.11 2.13
CA ASN A 363 -0.74 -9.38 2.64
C ASN A 363 -1.02 -10.37 1.51
N ASN A 364 -1.27 -9.86 0.31
CA ASN A 364 -1.62 -10.64 -0.87
C ASN A 364 -1.47 -9.77 -2.13
N PHE A 365 -1.30 -10.44 -3.27
CA PHE A 365 -1.35 -9.82 -4.60
C PHE A 365 -1.78 -10.86 -5.64
N ILE A 366 -2.00 -10.44 -6.88
CA ILE A 366 -2.48 -11.29 -7.96
C ILE A 366 -1.49 -11.28 -9.13
N LEU A 367 -1.23 -12.45 -9.70
CA LEU A 367 -0.74 -12.59 -11.08
C LEU A 367 -1.93 -12.93 -11.97
N ARG A 368 -2.47 -11.93 -12.66
CA ARG A 368 -3.70 -12.01 -13.47
C ARG A 368 -3.35 -12.37 -14.91
N SER A 369 -4.02 -13.36 -15.47
CA SER A 369 -3.90 -13.78 -16.88
C SER A 369 -4.65 -12.83 -17.85
N SER A 370 -4.84 -11.57 -17.46
CA SER A 370 -5.64 -10.56 -18.18
C SER A 370 -7.14 -10.87 -18.33
N GLY A 371 -7.69 -11.78 -17.50
CA GLY A 371 -9.14 -12.05 -17.48
C GLY A 371 -9.72 -12.39 -18.85
N GLN A 372 -10.85 -11.81 -19.21
CA GLN A 372 -11.50 -11.98 -20.52
C GLN A 372 -10.73 -11.31 -21.66
N ASP A 373 -9.82 -10.37 -21.36
CA ASP A 373 -8.92 -9.78 -22.36
C ASP A 373 -7.80 -10.74 -22.80
N TRP A 374 -7.68 -11.90 -22.16
CA TRP A 374 -6.76 -12.97 -22.57
C TRP A 374 -6.93 -13.41 -24.03
N TRP A 375 -8.16 -13.36 -24.54
CA TRP A 375 -8.45 -13.69 -25.95
C TRP A 375 -8.03 -12.59 -26.93
N ARG A 376 -7.58 -11.43 -26.43
CA ARG A 376 -7.41 -10.18 -27.18
C ARG A 376 -6.04 -9.55 -26.94
N THR A 377 -5.95 -8.52 -26.10
CA THR A 377 -4.77 -7.63 -26.07
C THR A 377 -3.80 -7.94 -24.94
N MET A 378 -4.24 -8.61 -23.88
CA MET A 378 -3.52 -8.85 -22.62
C MET A 378 -3.35 -7.63 -21.69
N PHE A 379 -3.78 -6.43 -22.07
CA PHE A 379 -3.56 -5.21 -21.28
C PHE A 379 -4.78 -4.26 -21.17
N ARG A 380 -5.94 -4.60 -21.73
CA ARG A 380 -7.10 -3.68 -21.84
C ARG A 380 -7.65 -3.17 -20.50
N ASP A 381 -7.89 -4.07 -19.56
CA ASP A 381 -8.35 -3.72 -18.20
C ASP A 381 -7.32 -2.82 -17.51
N ALA A 382 -6.04 -3.17 -17.62
CA ALA A 382 -4.96 -2.35 -17.07
C ALA A 382 -4.87 -0.97 -17.73
N MET A 383 -5.11 -0.88 -19.05
CA MET A 383 -5.15 0.38 -19.80
C MET A 383 -6.25 1.30 -19.31
N ALA A 384 -7.47 0.78 -19.16
CA ALA A 384 -8.57 1.57 -18.62
C ALA A 384 -8.28 2.04 -17.19
N GLN A 385 -7.70 1.17 -16.35
CA GLN A 385 -7.28 1.50 -14.98
C GLN A 385 -6.18 2.57 -14.94
N THR A 386 -5.22 2.53 -15.86
CA THR A 386 -4.14 3.53 -15.98
C THR A 386 -4.71 4.91 -16.34
N LEU A 387 -5.71 4.99 -17.23
CA LEU A 387 -6.38 6.26 -17.52
C LEU A 387 -7.08 6.84 -16.29
N ILE A 388 -7.71 5.98 -15.49
CA ILE A 388 -8.41 6.36 -14.26
C ILE A 388 -7.40 6.87 -13.22
N GLU A 389 -6.33 6.13 -12.97
CA GLU A 389 -5.22 6.53 -12.10
C GLU A 389 -4.68 7.93 -12.47
N GLN A 390 -4.41 8.15 -13.76
CA GLN A 390 -3.77 9.38 -14.23
C GLN A 390 -4.68 10.61 -14.18
N GLY A 391 -5.99 10.46 -14.02
CA GLY A 391 -6.90 11.58 -14.25
C GLY A 391 -8.20 11.61 -13.45
N MET A 392 -8.46 10.66 -12.55
CA MET A 392 -9.68 10.59 -11.75
C MET A 392 -9.35 10.29 -10.30
N LYS A 393 -10.16 10.82 -9.38
CA LYS A 393 -10.06 10.51 -7.96
C LYS A 393 -10.91 9.28 -7.67
N LEU A 394 -10.46 8.09 -8.08
CA LEU A 394 -11.16 6.82 -7.91
C LEU A 394 -10.22 5.75 -7.36
N ASP A 395 -10.76 4.78 -6.64
CA ASP A 395 -10.00 3.57 -6.29
C ASP A 395 -9.85 2.68 -7.52
N TYR A 396 -8.60 2.45 -7.93
CA TYR A 396 -8.18 1.69 -9.11
C TYR A 396 -7.26 0.52 -8.75
N GLN A 397 -6.98 -0.36 -9.71
CA GLN A 397 -6.07 -1.49 -9.52
C GLN A 397 -4.74 -1.26 -10.24
N ASN A 398 -3.64 -1.16 -9.49
CA ASN A 398 -2.29 -1.01 -10.06
C ASN A 398 -1.89 -2.16 -10.99
N TYR A 399 -1.01 -1.85 -11.95
CA TYR A 399 -0.58 -2.75 -13.02
C TYR A 399 0.94 -2.82 -13.13
N ARG A 400 1.47 -4.01 -13.39
CA ARG A 400 2.81 -4.20 -13.93
C ARG A 400 2.87 -5.50 -14.76
N PRO A 401 3.42 -5.52 -15.98
CA PRO A 401 3.57 -6.76 -16.75
C PRO A 401 4.70 -7.62 -16.16
N SER A 402 4.55 -8.94 -16.26
CA SER A 402 5.58 -9.90 -15.87
C SER A 402 5.45 -11.21 -16.66
N VAL A 403 6.47 -12.05 -16.61
CA VAL A 403 6.43 -13.43 -17.09
C VAL A 403 6.39 -14.37 -15.90
N LEU A 404 5.58 -15.42 -15.98
CA LEU A 404 5.55 -16.50 -14.99
C LEU A 404 6.27 -17.75 -15.49
N PHE A 405 7.09 -18.35 -14.64
CA PHE A 405 7.57 -19.72 -14.75
C PHE A 405 7.00 -20.57 -13.61
N ILE A 406 6.63 -21.82 -13.90
CA ILE A 406 6.17 -22.79 -12.89
C ILE A 406 7.04 -24.03 -12.95
N ASN A 407 7.76 -24.32 -11.86
CA ASN A 407 8.73 -25.43 -11.82
C ASN A 407 9.75 -25.40 -12.99
N GLY A 408 10.18 -24.19 -13.39
CA GLY A 408 11.20 -23.99 -14.44
C GLY A 408 10.66 -23.94 -15.88
N GLU A 409 9.39 -24.26 -16.09
CA GLU A 409 8.76 -24.19 -17.41
C GLU A 409 8.12 -22.80 -17.62
N TYR A 410 7.97 -22.33 -18.86
CA TYR A 410 7.40 -21.00 -19.18
C TYR A 410 5.85 -21.02 -19.24
N TRP A 411 5.19 -20.06 -18.56
CA TRP A 411 3.72 -19.92 -18.50
C TRP A 411 3.17 -18.66 -19.16
N GLY A 412 4.00 -17.83 -19.78
CA GLY A 412 3.53 -16.63 -20.47
C GLY A 412 3.41 -15.40 -19.59
N ILE A 413 2.97 -14.33 -20.23
CA ILE A 413 2.67 -13.03 -19.61
C ILE A 413 1.56 -13.16 -18.55
N HIS A 414 1.83 -12.67 -17.35
CA HIS A 414 0.88 -12.42 -16.28
C HIS A 414 1.03 -10.98 -15.78
N ASN A 415 -0.09 -10.34 -15.48
CA ASN A 415 -0.12 -8.99 -14.96
C ASN A 415 -0.05 -9.04 -13.43
N ILE A 416 0.93 -8.37 -12.82
CA ILE A 416 0.95 -8.10 -11.39
C ILE A 416 -0.18 -7.11 -11.12
N ARG A 417 -1.07 -7.46 -10.19
CA ARG A 417 -2.24 -6.66 -9.80
C ARG A 417 -2.39 -6.67 -8.29
N GLU A 418 -2.87 -5.56 -7.75
CA GLU A 418 -3.37 -5.51 -6.38
C GLU A 418 -4.64 -6.33 -6.24
N LYS A 419 -4.90 -6.86 -5.04
CA LYS A 419 -6.20 -7.48 -4.75
C LYS A 419 -7.10 -6.46 -4.05
N LEU A 420 -8.23 -6.16 -4.67
CA LEU A 420 -9.21 -5.18 -4.16
C LEU A 420 -10.07 -5.80 -3.05
N ASN A 421 -9.53 -5.79 -1.83
CA ASN A 421 -10.16 -6.28 -0.60
C ASN A 421 -9.92 -5.31 0.59
N GLU A 422 -10.26 -5.71 1.80
CA GLU A 422 -10.09 -4.91 3.02
C GLU A 422 -8.64 -4.43 3.25
N HIS A 423 -7.65 -5.21 2.82
CA HIS A 423 -6.25 -4.82 2.90
C HIS A 423 -5.89 -3.71 1.91
N TYR A 424 -6.46 -3.73 0.71
CA TYR A 424 -6.30 -2.62 -0.24
C TYR A 424 -6.80 -1.32 0.37
N VAL A 425 -8.01 -1.33 0.94
CA VAL A 425 -8.58 -0.14 1.56
C VAL A 425 -7.70 0.37 2.70
N TYR A 426 -7.18 -0.53 3.54
CA TYR A 426 -6.22 -0.19 4.61
C TYR A 426 -4.96 0.51 4.09
N TYR A 427 -4.28 -0.05 3.08
CA TYR A 427 -3.01 0.52 2.59
C TYR A 427 -3.20 1.80 1.77
N HIS A 428 -4.33 1.96 1.08
CA HIS A 428 -4.60 3.13 0.25
C HIS A 428 -5.19 4.30 1.03
N HIS A 429 -6.06 4.01 2.01
CA HIS A 429 -6.84 5.05 2.73
C HIS A 429 -6.50 5.17 4.21
N GLY A 430 -5.67 4.27 4.75
CA GLY A 430 -5.31 4.31 6.17
C GLY A 430 -6.52 4.15 7.09
N VAL A 431 -7.43 3.24 6.76
CA VAL A 431 -8.61 2.92 7.59
C VAL A 431 -8.46 1.53 8.18
N ASN A 432 -9.03 1.28 9.36
CA ASN A 432 -8.95 -0.04 9.98
C ASN A 432 -9.74 -1.08 9.15
N LYS A 433 -9.05 -2.08 8.61
CA LYS A 433 -9.61 -3.16 7.77
C LYS A 433 -10.76 -3.95 8.40
N ASP A 434 -10.85 -3.96 9.73
CA ASP A 434 -11.89 -4.67 10.49
C ASP A 434 -13.07 -3.76 10.86
N ASN A 435 -13.01 -2.48 10.47
CA ASN A 435 -13.99 -1.43 10.79
C ASN A 435 -14.56 -0.78 9.50
N ILE A 436 -14.76 -1.58 8.45
CA ILE A 436 -15.33 -1.12 7.17
C ILE A 436 -16.48 -2.01 6.72
N ASP A 437 -17.42 -1.43 5.99
CA ASP A 437 -18.25 -2.15 5.03
C ASP A 437 -17.51 -2.16 3.69
N LEU A 438 -17.28 -3.34 3.12
CA LEU A 438 -16.83 -3.51 1.73
C LEU A 438 -17.88 -4.35 1.00
N ILE A 439 -18.60 -3.72 0.09
CA ILE A 439 -19.70 -4.32 -0.66
C ILE A 439 -19.23 -4.69 -2.05
N GLU A 440 -19.54 -5.92 -2.46
CA GLU A 440 -19.34 -6.41 -3.82
C GLU A 440 -20.69 -6.67 -4.49
N ILE A 441 -20.88 -6.08 -5.66
CA ILE A 441 -22.07 -6.19 -6.49
C ILE A 441 -21.68 -6.91 -7.79
N GLY A 442 -22.00 -8.19 -7.84
CA GLY A 442 -21.94 -9.02 -9.05
C GLY A 442 -23.35 -9.42 -9.48
N LYS A 443 -23.61 -10.73 -9.66
CA LYS A 443 -24.97 -11.27 -9.87
C LYS A 443 -25.93 -11.08 -8.68
N GLY A 444 -25.43 -10.52 -7.59
CA GLY A 444 -26.15 -10.14 -6.38
C GLY A 444 -25.30 -9.17 -5.56
N VAL A 445 -25.86 -8.66 -4.47
CA VAL A 445 -25.17 -7.76 -3.53
C VAL A 445 -24.71 -8.58 -2.33
N ALA A 446 -23.42 -8.53 -2.01
CA ALA A 446 -22.83 -9.22 -0.86
C ALA A 446 -21.90 -8.28 -0.07
N GLY A 447 -21.92 -8.40 1.26
CA GLY A 447 -20.87 -7.83 2.10
C GLY A 447 -19.63 -8.72 1.99
N ALA A 448 -18.63 -8.26 1.24
CA ALA A 448 -17.32 -8.92 1.18
C ALA A 448 -16.54 -8.75 2.49
N ASN A 449 -16.78 -7.63 3.19
CA ASN A 449 -16.42 -7.37 4.59
C ASN A 449 -17.51 -6.47 5.21
N GLY A 450 -17.77 -6.58 6.52
CA GLY A 450 -18.85 -5.84 7.19
C GLY A 450 -20.26 -6.35 6.86
N ASP A 451 -21.26 -5.46 6.91
CA ASP A 451 -22.67 -5.78 6.68
C ASP A 451 -23.34 -4.90 5.61
N LEU A 452 -24.61 -5.17 5.29
CA LEU A 452 -25.37 -4.46 4.24
C LEU A 452 -26.31 -3.39 4.78
N VAL A 453 -26.35 -3.13 6.09
CA VAL A 453 -27.37 -2.30 6.73
C VAL A 453 -27.30 -0.87 6.22
N ALA A 454 -26.12 -0.25 6.25
CA ALA A 454 -25.95 1.12 5.79
C ALA A 454 -26.17 1.29 4.28
N TYR A 455 -25.73 0.31 3.49
CA TYR A 455 -25.99 0.29 2.04
C TYR A 455 -27.49 0.21 1.75
N ASN A 456 -28.19 -0.72 2.40
CA ASN A 456 -29.64 -0.87 2.23
C ASN A 456 -30.39 0.39 2.66
N ASN A 457 -29.99 1.03 3.76
CA ASN A 457 -30.58 2.29 4.20
C ASN A 457 -30.41 3.41 3.17
N MET A 458 -29.23 3.52 2.55
CA MET A 458 -28.98 4.48 1.45
C MET A 458 -29.89 4.20 0.24
N ILE A 459 -29.96 2.94 -0.21
CA ILE A 459 -30.80 2.56 -1.35
C ILE A 459 -32.29 2.75 -1.05
N THR A 460 -32.74 2.44 0.17
CA THR A 460 -34.11 2.71 0.63
C THR A 460 -34.40 4.20 0.66
N PHE A 461 -33.47 5.04 1.12
CA PHE A 461 -33.63 6.50 1.09
C PHE A 461 -33.79 7.00 -0.35
N LEU A 462 -32.89 6.60 -1.26
CA LEU A 462 -32.95 6.98 -2.68
C LEU A 462 -34.25 6.53 -3.36
N SER A 463 -34.74 5.33 -3.03
CA SER A 463 -35.97 4.80 -3.63
C SER A 463 -37.25 5.51 -3.15
N THR A 464 -37.25 6.03 -1.92
CA THR A 464 -38.46 6.59 -1.27
C THR A 464 -38.50 8.12 -1.23
N LYS A 465 -37.36 8.80 -1.38
CA LYS A 465 -37.25 10.26 -1.32
C LYS A 465 -37.07 10.87 -2.72
N ASN A 466 -37.47 12.13 -2.87
CA ASN A 466 -37.31 12.90 -4.09
C ASN A 466 -36.04 13.76 -4.00
N MET A 467 -35.04 13.48 -4.84
CA MET A 467 -33.75 14.19 -4.82
C MET A 467 -33.82 15.62 -5.35
N ALA A 468 -34.93 16.01 -6.01
CA ALA A 468 -35.16 17.40 -6.38
C ALA A 468 -35.33 18.33 -5.15
N HIS A 469 -35.59 17.78 -3.96
CA HIS A 469 -35.59 18.56 -2.72
C HIS A 469 -34.16 18.70 -2.15
N PRO A 470 -33.65 19.93 -1.96
CA PRO A 470 -32.26 20.16 -1.54
C PRO A 470 -31.85 19.38 -0.28
N ALA A 471 -32.69 19.36 0.76
CA ALA A 471 -32.38 18.66 2.01
C ALA A 471 -32.13 17.15 1.84
N ASN A 472 -32.80 16.50 0.88
CA ASN A 472 -32.57 15.08 0.61
C ASN A 472 -31.24 14.85 -0.10
N TYR A 473 -30.87 15.75 -1.00
CA TYR A 473 -29.58 15.69 -1.69
C TYR A 473 -28.41 16.04 -0.75
N GLU A 474 -28.59 17.02 0.16
CA GLU A 474 -27.61 17.31 1.22
C GLU A 474 -27.36 16.09 2.11
N TYR A 475 -28.41 15.35 2.50
CA TYR A 475 -28.25 14.10 3.23
C TYR A 475 -27.46 13.05 2.44
N ILE A 476 -27.72 12.89 1.13
CA ILE A 476 -26.94 11.95 0.33
C ILE A 476 -25.47 12.38 0.24
N LYS A 477 -25.20 13.68 0.04
CA LYS A 477 -23.82 14.21 0.06
C LYS A 477 -23.09 13.97 1.38
N SER A 478 -23.81 13.88 2.50
CA SER A 478 -23.18 13.59 3.79
C SER A 478 -22.79 12.13 3.98
N ILE A 479 -23.29 11.21 3.14
CA ILE A 479 -23.02 9.76 3.24
C ILE A 479 -22.41 9.15 1.98
N VAL A 480 -22.29 9.91 0.89
CA VAL A 480 -21.70 9.48 -0.40
C VAL A 480 -20.69 10.53 -0.83
N ASP A 481 -19.51 10.10 -1.26
CA ASP A 481 -18.62 10.99 -2.00
C ASP A 481 -19.18 11.19 -3.42
N ILE A 482 -19.92 12.27 -3.63
CA ILE A 482 -20.67 12.49 -4.88
C ILE A 482 -19.76 12.78 -6.06
N ASP A 483 -18.62 13.44 -5.82
CA ASP A 483 -17.66 13.73 -6.87
C ASP A 483 -17.01 12.43 -7.35
N GLU A 484 -16.60 11.58 -6.41
CA GLU A 484 -16.08 10.23 -6.69
C GLU A 484 -17.14 9.35 -7.38
N TYR A 485 -18.39 9.38 -6.93
CA TYR A 485 -19.49 8.65 -7.57
C TYR A 485 -19.74 9.12 -9.01
N ILE A 486 -19.69 10.42 -9.28
CA ILE A 486 -19.80 10.97 -10.64
C ILE A 486 -18.65 10.46 -11.49
N ASP A 487 -17.42 10.50 -10.99
CA ASP A 487 -16.23 10.00 -11.69
C ASP A 487 -16.35 8.51 -12.03
N TYR A 488 -16.85 7.70 -11.09
CA TYR A 488 -17.11 6.28 -11.31
C TYR A 488 -18.08 6.07 -12.48
N GLN A 489 -19.20 6.79 -12.48
CA GLN A 489 -20.19 6.70 -13.57
C GLN A 489 -19.60 7.17 -14.90
N ILE A 490 -18.79 8.23 -14.90
CA ILE A 490 -18.12 8.75 -16.10
C ILE A 490 -17.17 7.70 -16.66
N ALA A 491 -16.34 7.07 -15.80
CA ALA A 491 -15.37 6.06 -16.23
C ALA A 491 -16.04 4.85 -16.89
N GLU A 492 -17.09 4.31 -16.28
CA GLU A 492 -17.87 3.17 -16.81
C GLU A 492 -18.58 3.51 -18.12
N ILE A 493 -19.25 4.68 -18.16
CA ILE A 493 -19.99 5.14 -19.34
C ILE A 493 -19.02 5.46 -20.48
N TYR A 494 -17.94 6.20 -20.24
CA TYR A 494 -17.00 6.57 -21.30
C TYR A 494 -16.32 5.32 -21.86
N SER A 495 -15.82 4.42 -21.00
CA SER A 495 -15.12 3.20 -21.41
C SER A 495 -16.03 2.17 -22.10
N ALA A 496 -17.33 2.40 -22.08
CA ALA A 496 -18.36 1.51 -22.61
C ALA A 496 -18.28 0.12 -21.96
N ASN A 497 -18.35 0.04 -20.63
CA ASN A 497 -18.27 -1.26 -19.98
C ASN A 497 -19.52 -2.12 -20.28
N GLY A 498 -19.33 -3.19 -21.05
CA GLY A 498 -20.40 -4.08 -21.50
C GLY A 498 -20.91 -5.08 -20.45
N ASP A 499 -20.34 -5.14 -19.24
CA ASP A 499 -20.78 -6.02 -18.12
C ASP A 499 -21.34 -5.23 -16.93
N TRP A 500 -21.60 -3.94 -17.14
CA TRP A 500 -22.06 -2.98 -16.14
C TRP A 500 -23.43 -2.39 -16.58
N PRO A 501 -24.33 -1.91 -15.71
CA PRO A 501 -24.22 -1.62 -14.26
C PRO A 501 -24.64 -2.71 -13.28
N GLY A 502 -25.10 -3.87 -13.77
CA GLY A 502 -25.64 -4.95 -12.94
C GLY A 502 -24.61 -5.92 -12.38
N SER A 503 -23.32 -5.64 -12.56
CA SER A 503 -22.17 -6.42 -12.07
C SER A 503 -20.94 -5.50 -12.00
N ASN A 504 -19.83 -6.04 -11.48
CA ASN A 504 -18.50 -5.42 -11.45
C ASN A 504 -18.47 -4.09 -10.70
N MET A 505 -19.25 -3.98 -9.62
CA MET A 505 -19.20 -2.80 -8.74
C MET A 505 -18.71 -3.19 -7.35
N LYS A 506 -17.79 -2.39 -6.82
CA LYS A 506 -17.36 -2.46 -5.43
C LYS A 506 -17.48 -1.09 -4.81
N LEU A 507 -17.88 -1.05 -3.56
CA LEU A 507 -17.93 0.17 -2.79
C LEU A 507 -17.62 -0.10 -1.33
N TRP A 508 -17.04 0.87 -0.67
CA TRP A 508 -16.68 0.74 0.74
C TRP A 508 -17.03 1.99 1.53
N ARG A 509 -17.14 1.82 2.84
CA ARG A 509 -17.34 2.88 3.83
C ARG A 509 -16.78 2.43 5.17
N GLU A 510 -16.14 3.34 5.90
CA GLU A 510 -15.72 3.09 7.27
C GLU A 510 -16.89 3.18 8.27
N HIS A 511 -16.87 2.37 9.34
CA HIS A 511 -17.82 2.43 10.46
C HIS A 511 -17.48 3.58 11.42
N VAL A 512 -17.46 4.78 10.88
CA VAL A 512 -17.20 6.01 11.62
C VAL A 512 -18.22 7.06 11.18
N ASP A 513 -18.65 7.90 12.14
CA ASP A 513 -19.61 8.96 11.87
C ASP A 513 -19.05 9.96 10.84
N GLY A 514 -19.88 10.36 9.87
CA GLY A 514 -19.45 11.24 8.78
C GLY A 514 -18.67 10.55 7.65
N SER A 515 -18.38 9.25 7.75
CA SER A 515 -17.74 8.50 6.66
C SER A 515 -18.71 8.30 5.48
N ARG A 516 -18.15 8.43 4.27
CA ARG A 516 -18.90 8.42 3.01
C ARG A 516 -18.62 7.14 2.22
N TRP A 517 -19.62 6.69 1.47
CA TRP A 517 -19.48 5.62 0.49
C TRP A 517 -18.58 6.06 -0.67
N ARG A 518 -17.69 5.16 -1.05
CA ARG A 518 -16.65 5.31 -2.09
C ARG A 518 -16.63 4.11 -3.02
N TRP A 519 -16.30 4.29 -4.29
CA TRP A 519 -16.38 3.26 -5.33
C TRP A 519 -14.99 2.79 -5.77
N ILE A 520 -14.87 1.47 -5.90
CA ILE A 520 -13.70 0.80 -6.47
C ILE A 520 -14.08 0.27 -7.84
N ILE A 521 -13.37 0.72 -8.88
CA ILE A 521 -13.61 0.29 -10.25
C ILE A 521 -12.73 -0.92 -10.60
N TYR A 522 -13.33 -1.96 -11.18
CA TYR A 522 -12.61 -3.19 -11.50
C TYR A 522 -13.28 -4.01 -12.60
N ASP A 523 -12.51 -4.96 -13.16
CA ASP A 523 -12.96 -5.90 -14.18
C ASP A 523 -13.47 -5.19 -15.46
N LEU A 524 -12.56 -4.44 -16.09
CA LEU A 524 -12.84 -3.61 -17.27
C LEU A 524 -12.50 -4.32 -18.59
N ASP A 525 -12.50 -5.65 -18.62
CA ASP A 525 -12.09 -6.42 -19.80
C ASP A 525 -13.02 -6.22 -21.02
N PHE A 526 -14.27 -5.80 -20.80
CA PHE A 526 -15.26 -5.56 -21.86
C PHE A 526 -15.41 -4.09 -22.27
N THR A 527 -14.44 -3.26 -21.91
CA THR A 527 -14.35 -1.85 -22.33
C THR A 527 -13.60 -1.70 -23.67
N PHE A 528 -13.62 -0.51 -24.28
CA PHE A 528 -12.78 -0.15 -25.44
C PHE A 528 -12.88 -1.11 -26.66
N GLY A 529 -14.06 -1.67 -26.92
CA GLY A 529 -14.31 -2.67 -27.95
C GLY A 529 -14.02 -4.11 -27.53
N GLY A 530 -14.01 -4.38 -26.21
CA GLY A 530 -13.74 -5.71 -25.65
C GLY A 530 -14.84 -6.74 -25.95
N ASN A 531 -16.07 -6.33 -26.23
CA ASN A 531 -17.15 -7.20 -26.71
C ASN A 531 -18.16 -6.42 -27.57
N SER A 532 -19.28 -7.05 -27.95
CA SER A 532 -20.34 -6.40 -28.76
C SER A 532 -21.06 -5.26 -28.04
N GLU A 533 -21.05 -5.25 -26.71
CA GLU A 533 -21.66 -4.20 -25.89
C GLU A 533 -20.65 -3.09 -25.56
N GLY A 534 -19.34 -3.32 -25.73
CA GLY A 534 -18.29 -2.36 -25.40
C GLY A 534 -17.82 -1.49 -26.55
N LEU A 535 -18.62 -1.31 -27.60
CA LEU A 535 -18.23 -0.57 -28.79
C LEU A 535 -18.22 0.94 -28.58
N ALA A 536 -17.48 1.66 -29.43
CA ALA A 536 -17.39 3.12 -29.38
C ALA A 536 -18.75 3.82 -29.54
N THR A 537 -19.68 3.14 -30.21
CA THR A 537 -21.04 3.60 -30.49
C THR A 537 -22.07 3.16 -29.44
N THR A 538 -21.72 2.29 -28.49
CA THR A 538 -22.70 1.81 -27.49
C THR A 538 -23.21 2.96 -26.64
N ASN A 539 -24.53 3.08 -26.50
CA ASN A 539 -25.17 4.07 -25.63
C ASN A 539 -25.20 3.63 -24.16
N THR A 540 -24.03 3.57 -23.54
CA THR A 540 -23.87 3.17 -22.12
C THR A 540 -24.54 4.16 -21.16
N LEU A 541 -24.74 5.43 -21.57
CA LEU A 541 -25.52 6.40 -20.79
C LEU A 541 -27.00 6.02 -20.71
N GLU A 542 -27.57 5.53 -21.81
CA GLU A 542 -28.94 5.01 -21.81
C GLU A 542 -29.05 3.75 -20.94
N GLN A 543 -28.07 2.85 -21.01
CA GLN A 543 -27.98 1.68 -20.14
C GLN A 543 -27.95 2.10 -18.66
N ALA A 544 -27.04 3.01 -18.28
CA ALA A 544 -26.86 3.56 -16.93
C ALA A 544 -28.11 4.24 -16.36
N THR A 545 -29.03 4.68 -17.22
CA THR A 545 -30.20 5.48 -16.84
C THR A 545 -31.53 4.82 -17.21
N ALA A 546 -31.51 3.52 -17.56
CA ALA A 546 -32.70 2.76 -17.91
C ALA A 546 -33.60 2.55 -16.69
N THR A 547 -34.90 2.81 -16.83
CA THR A 547 -35.87 2.64 -15.72
C THR A 547 -36.27 1.19 -15.50
N ASN A 548 -36.28 0.40 -16.58
CA ASN A 548 -36.73 -1.00 -16.62
C ASN A 548 -35.73 -1.84 -17.42
N GLY A 549 -34.46 -1.85 -17.03
CA GLY A 549 -33.45 -2.61 -17.77
C GLY A 549 -33.66 -4.14 -17.66
N PRO A 550 -33.09 -4.92 -18.61
CA PRO A 550 -33.17 -6.40 -18.62
C PRO A 550 -32.50 -7.02 -17.38
N SER A 551 -32.77 -8.29 -17.08
CA SER A 551 -32.22 -8.96 -15.90
C SER A 551 -30.69 -8.88 -15.77
N TRP A 552 -29.95 -8.98 -16.87
CA TRP A 552 -28.48 -8.86 -16.90
C TRP A 552 -28.04 -8.21 -18.23
N PRO A 553 -27.01 -7.33 -18.22
CA PRO A 553 -26.28 -6.80 -17.07
C PRO A 553 -26.93 -5.51 -16.54
N ASN A 554 -28.24 -5.30 -16.67
CA ASN A 554 -28.85 -3.99 -16.35
C ASN A 554 -30.18 -4.10 -15.57
N PRO A 555 -30.24 -4.82 -14.44
CA PRO A 555 -31.47 -4.97 -13.68
C PRO A 555 -31.94 -3.60 -13.11
N PRO A 556 -33.25 -3.36 -12.91
CA PRO A 556 -33.77 -2.03 -12.55
C PRO A 556 -33.17 -1.38 -11.29
N TRP A 557 -32.66 -2.19 -10.35
CA TRP A 557 -32.01 -1.70 -9.12
C TRP A 557 -30.64 -1.09 -9.39
N SER A 558 -29.90 -1.57 -10.40
CA SER A 558 -28.52 -1.18 -10.67
C SER A 558 -28.36 0.27 -11.13
N THR A 559 -29.38 0.82 -11.79
CA THR A 559 -29.40 2.21 -12.28
C THR A 559 -30.09 3.18 -11.31
N LEU A 560 -30.65 2.67 -10.19
CA LEU A 560 -31.54 3.44 -9.34
C LEU A 560 -30.89 4.71 -8.82
N MET A 561 -29.67 4.60 -8.30
CA MET A 561 -28.96 5.72 -7.69
C MET A 561 -28.71 6.86 -8.69
N LEU A 562 -28.13 6.57 -9.86
CA LEU A 562 -27.87 7.59 -10.87
C LEU A 562 -29.19 8.25 -11.33
N ARG A 563 -30.23 7.45 -11.60
CA ARG A 563 -31.54 7.99 -12.02
C ARG A 563 -32.11 8.95 -10.99
N LYS A 564 -32.06 8.58 -9.71
CA LYS A 564 -32.58 9.41 -8.61
C LYS A 564 -31.76 10.68 -8.44
N LEU A 565 -30.43 10.60 -8.52
CA LEU A 565 -29.58 11.77 -8.40
C LEU A 565 -29.75 12.74 -9.58
N LEU A 566 -30.02 12.24 -10.79
CA LEU A 566 -30.33 13.07 -11.96
C LEU A 566 -31.64 13.88 -11.84
N ASP A 567 -32.52 13.57 -10.88
CA ASP A 567 -33.69 14.40 -10.56
C ASP A 567 -33.27 15.74 -9.90
N ASN A 568 -32.08 15.80 -9.30
CA ASN A 568 -31.52 17.01 -8.71
C ASN A 568 -30.79 17.85 -9.79
N PRO A 569 -31.13 19.15 -9.96
CA PRO A 569 -30.53 19.97 -11.00
C PRO A 569 -29.04 20.24 -10.79
N ASP A 570 -28.56 20.33 -9.54
CA ASP A 570 -27.16 20.60 -9.25
C ASP A 570 -26.31 19.36 -9.58
N PHE A 571 -26.75 18.16 -9.13
CA PHE A 571 -26.11 16.91 -9.52
C PHE A 571 -26.12 16.72 -11.03
N LYS A 572 -27.26 16.94 -11.69
CA LYS A 572 -27.39 16.77 -13.13
C LYS A 572 -26.44 17.69 -13.90
N ASN A 573 -26.35 18.96 -13.52
CA ASN A 573 -25.46 19.91 -14.17
C ASN A 573 -23.99 19.55 -13.93
N GLU A 574 -23.64 19.15 -12.70
CA GLU A 574 -22.30 18.68 -12.34
C GLU A 574 -21.91 17.44 -13.16
N PHE A 575 -22.75 16.40 -13.18
CA PHE A 575 -22.53 15.17 -13.94
C PHE A 575 -22.28 15.47 -15.42
N ILE A 576 -23.09 16.33 -16.05
CA ILE A 576 -22.96 16.65 -17.48
C ILE A 576 -21.65 17.41 -17.77
N GLN A 577 -21.31 18.44 -17.00
CA GLN A 577 -20.11 19.24 -17.29
C GLN A 577 -18.83 18.57 -16.82
N ARG A 578 -18.86 17.79 -15.74
CA ARG A 578 -17.75 16.96 -15.29
C ARG A 578 -17.44 15.83 -16.28
N PHE A 579 -18.46 15.23 -16.89
CA PHE A 579 -18.27 14.29 -18.01
C PHE A 579 -17.52 14.98 -19.16
N ALA A 580 -17.93 16.19 -19.56
CA ALA A 580 -17.22 16.96 -20.58
C ALA A 580 -15.78 17.29 -20.16
N ALA A 581 -15.55 17.65 -18.90
CA ALA A 581 -14.22 17.94 -18.37
C ALA A 581 -13.26 16.74 -18.50
N HIS A 582 -13.70 15.53 -18.14
CA HIS A 582 -12.91 14.31 -18.31
C HIS A 582 -12.70 13.93 -19.79
N VAL A 583 -13.69 14.13 -20.67
CA VAL A 583 -13.49 13.91 -22.11
C VAL A 583 -12.43 14.84 -22.71
N ASN A 584 -12.29 16.06 -22.17
CA ASN A 584 -11.26 17.01 -22.62
C ASN A 584 -9.87 16.77 -21.98
N THR A 585 -9.78 15.91 -20.96
CA THR A 585 -8.56 15.72 -20.16
C THR A 585 -8.21 14.23 -20.04
N THR A 586 -8.73 13.52 -19.05
CA THR A 586 -8.50 12.09 -18.79
C THR A 586 -8.68 11.22 -20.04
N PHE A 587 -9.73 11.49 -20.81
CA PHE A 587 -10.08 10.74 -22.01
C PHE A 587 -9.87 11.52 -23.31
N GLU A 588 -8.97 12.49 -23.29
CA GLU A 588 -8.53 13.17 -24.51
C GLU A 588 -7.92 12.13 -25.47
N THR A 589 -8.26 12.21 -26.76
CA THR A 589 -7.96 11.16 -27.73
C THR A 589 -6.47 10.85 -27.83
N ASN A 590 -5.59 11.85 -27.87
CA ASN A 590 -4.15 11.61 -27.98
C ASN A 590 -3.57 11.04 -26.69
N HIS A 591 -4.07 11.46 -25.53
CA HIS A 591 -3.74 10.85 -24.24
C HIS A 591 -4.09 9.35 -24.22
N VAL A 592 -5.33 9.00 -24.58
CA VAL A 592 -5.76 7.59 -24.62
C VAL A 592 -4.94 6.76 -25.60
N LEU A 593 -4.66 7.30 -26.80
CA LEU A 593 -3.81 6.63 -27.79
C LEU A 593 -2.39 6.42 -27.26
N ALA A 594 -1.81 7.41 -26.58
CA ALA A 594 -0.48 7.30 -26.00
C ALA A 594 -0.39 6.21 -24.93
N VAL A 595 -1.41 6.09 -24.06
CA VAL A 595 -1.46 5.02 -23.05
C VAL A 595 -1.61 3.64 -23.71
N ILE A 596 -2.48 3.50 -24.73
CA ILE A 596 -2.61 2.25 -25.50
C ILE A 596 -1.27 1.85 -26.11
N ASP A 597 -0.58 2.79 -26.76
CA ASP A 597 0.68 2.54 -27.45
C ASP A 597 1.80 2.19 -26.47
N SER A 598 1.89 2.89 -25.34
CA SER A 598 2.87 2.60 -24.28
C SER A 598 2.72 1.17 -23.77
N MET A 599 1.50 0.78 -23.35
CA MET A 599 1.27 -0.53 -22.77
C MET A 599 1.41 -1.67 -23.78
N ALA A 600 1.06 -1.43 -25.04
CA ALA A 600 1.35 -2.38 -26.11
C ALA A 600 2.87 -2.57 -26.25
N ASN A 601 3.65 -1.47 -26.29
CA ASN A 601 5.10 -1.56 -26.41
C ASN A 601 5.76 -2.32 -25.25
N ASP A 602 5.25 -2.15 -24.03
CA ASP A 602 5.80 -2.80 -22.82
C ASP A 602 5.81 -4.33 -22.92
N ILE A 603 4.85 -4.94 -23.62
CA ILE A 603 4.73 -6.40 -23.72
C ILE A 603 5.03 -6.95 -25.12
N ALA A 604 5.25 -6.09 -26.11
CA ALA A 604 5.33 -6.46 -27.53
C ALA A 604 6.37 -7.55 -27.83
N SER A 605 7.56 -7.48 -27.20
CA SER A 605 8.63 -8.45 -27.42
C SER A 605 8.29 -9.85 -26.90
N GLU A 606 7.38 -9.96 -25.93
CA GLU A 606 6.99 -11.21 -25.28
C GLU A 606 5.76 -11.87 -25.93
N ILE A 607 4.95 -11.13 -26.70
CA ILE A 607 3.73 -11.64 -27.36
C ILE A 607 3.96 -12.89 -28.22
N PRO A 608 5.03 -13.00 -29.05
CA PRO A 608 5.26 -14.20 -29.85
C PRO A 608 5.43 -15.45 -28.99
N ARG A 609 6.24 -15.37 -27.92
CA ARG A 609 6.49 -16.48 -27.00
C ARG A 609 5.26 -16.84 -26.18
N HIS A 610 4.48 -15.83 -25.77
CA HIS A 610 3.18 -16.03 -25.12
C HIS A 610 2.22 -16.83 -26.03
N LYS A 611 2.08 -16.44 -27.30
CA LYS A 611 1.19 -17.13 -28.26
C LYS A 611 1.65 -18.54 -28.62
N GLU A 612 2.95 -18.78 -28.64
CA GLU A 612 3.51 -20.12 -28.83
C GLU A 612 3.05 -21.06 -27.71
N ARG A 613 3.08 -20.58 -26.46
CA ARG A 613 2.60 -21.35 -25.30
C ARG A 613 1.08 -21.49 -25.26
N TRP A 614 0.37 -20.41 -25.55
CA TRP A 614 -1.08 -20.29 -25.45
C TRP A 614 -1.71 -19.97 -26.80
N THR A 615 -1.82 -20.97 -27.66
CA THR A 615 -2.33 -20.81 -29.05
C THR A 615 -3.75 -20.25 -29.13
N GLN A 616 -4.54 -20.42 -28.08
CA GLN A 616 -5.88 -19.86 -27.93
C GLN A 616 -5.89 -18.38 -27.49
N SER A 617 -4.84 -17.90 -26.83
CA SER A 617 -4.73 -16.50 -26.45
C SER A 617 -4.57 -15.62 -27.70
N ILE A 618 -5.06 -14.38 -27.64
CA ILE A 618 -4.92 -13.40 -28.74
C ILE A 618 -5.45 -13.99 -30.07
N SER A 619 -6.65 -14.58 -30.03
CA SER A 619 -7.27 -15.28 -31.16
C SER A 619 -8.64 -14.74 -31.55
N TYR A 620 -9.14 -13.70 -30.87
CA TYR A 620 -10.40 -13.03 -31.20
C TYR A 620 -10.29 -12.04 -32.38
N GLY A 621 -9.27 -12.21 -33.22
CA GLY A 621 -8.95 -11.38 -34.37
C GLY A 621 -7.76 -11.98 -35.16
N PRO A 622 -7.51 -11.51 -36.39
CA PRO A 622 -6.46 -12.06 -37.25
C PRO A 622 -5.04 -11.84 -36.72
N THR A 623 -4.78 -10.71 -36.04
CA THR A 623 -3.47 -10.37 -35.48
C THR A 623 -3.63 -9.64 -34.15
N TRP A 624 -2.57 -9.61 -33.33
CA TRP A 624 -2.55 -8.80 -32.12
C TRP A 624 -2.70 -7.30 -32.44
N GLN A 625 -2.04 -6.83 -33.51
CA GLN A 625 -2.18 -5.44 -33.97
C GLN A 625 -3.62 -5.06 -34.31
N TYR A 626 -4.38 -5.94 -34.97
CA TYR A 626 -5.80 -5.71 -35.25
C TYR A 626 -6.61 -5.48 -33.96
N LEU A 627 -6.30 -6.21 -32.90
CA LEU A 627 -7.00 -6.10 -31.61
C LEU A 627 -6.64 -4.80 -30.88
N ILE A 628 -5.40 -4.30 -31.06
CA ILE A 628 -4.98 -2.97 -30.60
C ILE A 628 -5.69 -1.87 -31.40
N ASP A 629 -5.80 -2.04 -32.72
CA ASP A 629 -6.45 -1.05 -33.60
C ASP A 629 -7.95 -0.88 -33.28
N ILE A 630 -8.62 -1.91 -32.76
CA ILE A 630 -9.98 -1.77 -32.20
C ILE A 630 -10.02 -0.75 -31.05
N MET A 631 -9.05 -0.81 -30.13
CA MET A 631 -8.96 0.14 -29.01
C MET A 631 -8.63 1.55 -29.48
N ARG A 632 -7.74 1.68 -30.48
CA ARG A 632 -7.40 2.99 -31.08
C ARG A 632 -8.60 3.61 -31.78
N ASN A 633 -9.33 2.84 -32.58
CA ASN A 633 -10.56 3.30 -33.23
C ASN A 633 -11.61 3.72 -32.20
N PHE A 634 -11.72 2.98 -31.09
CA PHE A 634 -12.57 3.39 -29.97
C PHE A 634 -12.18 4.77 -29.43
N ALA A 635 -10.90 5.00 -29.13
CA ALA A 635 -10.42 6.28 -28.59
C ALA A 635 -10.71 7.48 -29.52
N ILE A 636 -10.67 7.26 -30.83
CA ILE A 636 -10.94 8.28 -31.86
C ILE A 636 -12.43 8.59 -31.96
N GLU A 637 -13.28 7.55 -31.98
CA GLU A 637 -14.71 7.69 -32.24
C GLU A 637 -15.53 8.03 -30.99
N ARG A 638 -15.12 7.51 -29.82
CA ARG A 638 -15.91 7.57 -28.58
C ARG A 638 -16.30 8.99 -28.16
N PRO A 639 -15.42 10.01 -28.18
CA PRO A 639 -15.77 11.36 -27.72
C PRO A 639 -16.97 11.98 -28.46
N ALA A 640 -17.07 11.78 -29.77
CA ALA A 640 -18.19 12.29 -30.56
C ALA A 640 -19.49 11.52 -30.27
N ASN A 641 -19.41 10.19 -30.17
CA ASN A 641 -20.55 9.33 -29.89
C ASN A 641 -21.16 9.65 -28.52
N VAL A 642 -20.35 9.70 -27.44
CA VAL A 642 -20.87 10.00 -26.10
C VAL A 642 -21.48 11.40 -26.03
N ARG A 643 -20.90 12.41 -26.70
CA ARG A 643 -21.47 13.76 -26.75
C ARG A 643 -22.86 13.75 -27.40
N ASN A 644 -23.05 12.99 -28.48
CA ASN A 644 -24.35 12.81 -29.13
C ASN A 644 -25.35 12.09 -28.22
N HIS A 645 -24.92 11.09 -27.44
CA HIS A 645 -25.76 10.43 -26.43
C HIS A 645 -26.26 11.43 -25.37
N PHE A 646 -25.39 12.32 -24.89
CA PHE A 646 -25.78 13.39 -23.96
C PHE A 646 -26.76 14.40 -24.58
N TYR A 647 -26.56 14.79 -25.83
CA TYR A 647 -27.52 15.64 -26.56
C TYR A 647 -28.91 15.01 -26.58
N ALA A 648 -29.00 13.74 -26.96
CA ALA A 648 -30.26 13.02 -27.04
C ALA A 648 -30.90 12.82 -25.66
N LYS A 649 -30.12 12.38 -24.65
CA LYS A 649 -30.65 12.06 -23.31
C LYS A 649 -31.18 13.28 -22.56
N PHE A 650 -30.49 14.41 -22.67
CA PHE A 650 -30.76 15.59 -21.85
C PHE A 650 -31.39 16.76 -22.63
N GLY A 651 -31.64 16.60 -23.93
CA GLY A 651 -32.22 17.65 -24.78
C GLY A 651 -31.28 18.85 -24.96
N ILE A 652 -29.97 18.60 -24.98
CA ILE A 652 -28.96 19.65 -25.09
C ILE A 652 -28.81 20.05 -26.55
N SER A 653 -28.92 21.34 -26.84
CA SER A 653 -28.93 21.88 -28.23
C SER A 653 -27.58 21.82 -28.95
N GLY A 654 -26.49 21.54 -28.25
CA GLY A 654 -25.13 21.47 -28.80
C GLY A 654 -24.05 21.75 -27.77
N SER A 655 -22.83 22.01 -28.24
CA SER A 655 -21.66 22.35 -27.42
C SER A 655 -20.96 23.60 -27.97
N ASN A 656 -20.18 24.26 -27.11
CA ASN A 656 -19.28 25.35 -27.48
C ASN A 656 -17.87 25.04 -26.99
N THR A 657 -16.86 25.68 -27.58
CA THR A 657 -15.47 25.54 -27.17
C THR A 657 -15.03 26.64 -26.20
N LEU A 658 -14.21 26.27 -25.23
CA LEU A 658 -13.55 27.16 -24.29
C LEU A 658 -12.04 26.88 -24.34
N THR A 659 -11.28 27.86 -24.80
CA THR A 659 -9.82 27.80 -24.74
C THR A 659 -9.37 28.25 -23.36
N ILE A 660 -8.83 27.35 -22.55
CA ILE A 660 -8.41 27.65 -21.17
C ILE A 660 -6.90 27.79 -21.15
N SER A 661 -6.42 28.94 -20.66
CA SER A 661 -5.00 29.25 -20.54
C SER A 661 -4.64 29.73 -19.14
N ARG A 662 -3.35 29.71 -18.87
CA ARG A 662 -2.66 30.31 -17.73
C ARG A 662 -1.59 31.21 -18.31
N ASN A 663 -1.44 32.41 -17.74
CA ASN A 663 -0.36 33.31 -18.15
C ASN A 663 1.03 32.72 -17.89
N ASN A 664 1.14 31.81 -16.91
CA ASN A 664 2.29 30.94 -16.69
C ASN A 664 1.81 29.58 -16.15
N THR A 665 2.29 28.48 -16.72
CA THR A 665 1.88 27.12 -16.36
C THR A 665 2.44 26.62 -15.04
N GLU A 666 3.59 27.17 -14.63
CA GLU A 666 4.28 26.80 -13.38
C GLU A 666 3.63 27.46 -12.15
N TRP A 667 2.86 28.54 -12.36
CA TRP A 667 2.39 29.42 -11.27
C TRP A 667 1.04 29.01 -10.70
N GLY A 668 0.35 28.06 -11.32
CA GLY A 668 -0.96 27.63 -10.88
C GLY A 668 -1.59 26.58 -11.77
N LYS A 669 -2.62 25.96 -11.23
CA LYS A 669 -3.48 24.99 -11.88
C LYS A 669 -4.86 25.59 -12.11
N VAL A 670 -5.55 25.07 -13.12
CA VAL A 670 -6.94 25.44 -13.40
C VAL A 670 -7.77 24.17 -13.46
N PHE A 671 -8.92 24.18 -12.81
CA PHE A 671 -9.85 23.07 -12.74
C PHE A 671 -11.18 23.48 -13.35
N THR A 672 -11.81 22.56 -14.08
CA THR A 672 -13.21 22.69 -14.51
C THR A 672 -14.00 21.55 -13.89
N ASN A 673 -15.04 21.86 -13.12
CA ASN A 673 -15.83 20.87 -12.39
C ASN A 673 -14.93 19.93 -11.55
N THR A 674 -13.93 20.54 -10.89
CA THR A 674 -12.84 19.90 -10.10
C THR A 674 -11.85 19.03 -10.87
N VAL A 675 -11.97 18.92 -12.20
CA VAL A 675 -11.02 18.19 -13.06
C VAL A 675 -9.93 19.12 -13.56
N GLU A 676 -8.65 18.75 -13.38
CA GLU A 676 -7.50 19.58 -13.76
C GLU A 676 -7.35 19.70 -15.28
N ILE A 677 -7.22 20.94 -15.77
CA ILE A 677 -6.82 21.22 -17.14
C ILE A 677 -5.30 21.14 -17.24
N LYS A 678 -4.80 19.99 -17.68
CA LYS A 678 -3.35 19.72 -17.80
C LYS A 678 -2.70 20.58 -18.90
N ASN A 679 -3.30 20.62 -20.08
CA ASN A 679 -2.72 21.28 -21.26
C ASN A 679 -3.07 22.76 -21.32
N ASN A 680 -2.06 23.63 -21.27
CA ASN A 680 -2.27 25.07 -21.33
C ASN A 680 -2.64 25.54 -22.74
N GLY A 681 -3.67 26.37 -22.85
CA GLY A 681 -4.16 26.84 -24.16
C GLY A 681 -4.94 25.77 -24.93
N SER A 682 -5.35 24.67 -24.28
CA SER A 682 -6.15 23.63 -24.91
C SER A 682 -7.55 24.13 -25.26
N VAL A 683 -8.09 23.64 -26.37
CA VAL A 683 -9.48 23.90 -26.79
C VAL A 683 -10.38 22.81 -26.20
N ASN A 684 -11.18 23.18 -25.21
CA ASN A 684 -12.04 22.24 -24.47
C ASN A 684 -13.48 22.38 -24.97
N THR A 685 -14.20 21.28 -25.17
CA THR A 685 -15.60 21.30 -25.61
C THR A 685 -16.54 21.05 -24.44
N PHE A 686 -17.48 21.97 -24.17
CA PHE A 686 -18.46 21.86 -23.09
C PHE A 686 -19.89 22.02 -23.60
N PHE A 687 -20.85 21.45 -22.87
CA PHE A 687 -22.26 21.48 -23.24
C PHE A 687 -22.85 22.89 -23.10
N LYS A 688 -23.64 23.31 -24.09
CA LYS A 688 -24.22 24.66 -24.15
C LYS A 688 -25.32 24.85 -23.10
N GLY A 689 -25.38 26.02 -22.49
CA GLY A 689 -26.47 26.42 -21.61
C GLY A 689 -26.46 25.78 -20.22
N ILE A 690 -25.41 25.02 -19.88
CA ILE A 690 -25.23 24.39 -18.57
C ILE A 690 -24.06 25.09 -17.86
N PRO A 691 -24.19 25.49 -16.58
CA PRO A 691 -23.12 26.17 -15.84
C PRO A 691 -21.86 25.32 -15.68
N ILE A 692 -20.69 25.89 -15.99
CA ILE A 692 -19.36 25.29 -15.78
C ILE A 692 -18.74 25.96 -14.56
N LYS A 693 -18.32 25.15 -13.58
CA LYS A 693 -17.54 25.64 -12.42
C LYS A 693 -16.06 25.64 -12.77
N ILE A 694 -15.37 26.75 -12.55
CA ILE A 694 -13.96 26.90 -12.87
C ILE A 694 -13.21 27.44 -11.65
N LYS A 695 -12.11 26.80 -11.29
CA LYS A 695 -11.25 27.19 -10.16
C LYS A 695 -9.82 27.37 -10.62
N ALA A 696 -9.19 28.48 -10.24
CA ALA A 696 -7.76 28.68 -10.31
C ALA A 696 -7.14 28.39 -8.95
N MET A 697 -6.10 27.57 -8.92
CA MET A 697 -5.36 27.22 -7.71
C MET A 697 -3.91 27.65 -7.91
N PRO A 698 -3.40 28.65 -7.19
CA PRO A 698 -1.99 29.02 -7.30
C PRO A 698 -1.09 27.87 -6.84
N MET A 699 0.08 27.73 -7.48
CA MET A 699 1.16 26.88 -6.96
C MET A 699 1.87 27.63 -5.82
N PRO A 700 2.60 26.93 -4.94
CA PRO A 700 3.42 27.58 -3.92
C PRO A 700 4.42 28.56 -4.57
N GLY A 701 4.57 29.78 -4.02
CA GLY A 701 5.32 30.88 -4.66
C GLY A 701 4.47 31.90 -5.41
N TYR A 702 3.17 31.65 -5.56
CA TYR A 702 2.30 32.40 -6.46
C TYR A 702 0.94 32.68 -5.86
N ARG A 703 0.24 33.67 -6.43
CA ARG A 703 -1.15 34.00 -6.10
C ARG A 703 -1.98 34.16 -7.35
N PHE A 704 -3.27 33.85 -7.23
CA PHE A 704 -4.24 34.18 -8.28
C PHE A 704 -4.55 35.68 -8.25
N VAL A 705 -4.57 36.31 -9.42
CA VAL A 705 -4.84 37.75 -9.58
C VAL A 705 -6.26 37.97 -10.08
N ASN A 706 -6.56 37.44 -11.28
CA ASN A 706 -7.87 37.54 -11.90
C ASN A 706 -8.02 36.59 -13.10
N TRP A 707 -9.25 36.46 -13.57
CA TRP A 707 -9.58 35.88 -14.86
C TRP A 707 -9.51 36.94 -15.96
N GLN A 708 -9.15 36.53 -17.17
CA GLN A 708 -9.26 37.34 -18.39
C GLN A 708 -9.98 36.56 -19.50
N GLY A 709 -10.74 37.23 -20.37
CA GLY A 709 -11.52 36.60 -21.44
C GLY A 709 -13.03 36.73 -21.19
N ILE A 710 -13.76 35.62 -21.19
CA ILE A 710 -15.21 35.63 -20.92
C ILE A 710 -15.59 36.10 -19.50
N SER A 711 -14.64 36.07 -18.55
CA SER A 711 -14.78 36.61 -17.20
C SER A 711 -13.58 37.50 -16.87
N ASN A 712 -13.82 38.56 -16.10
CA ASN A 712 -12.81 39.46 -15.54
C ASN A 712 -12.76 39.40 -14.00
N SER A 713 -13.37 38.38 -13.40
CA SER A 713 -13.49 38.21 -11.94
C SER A 713 -12.12 38.08 -11.26
N THR A 714 -11.98 38.67 -10.08
CA THR A 714 -10.84 38.49 -9.17
C THR A 714 -11.04 37.31 -8.21
N SER A 715 -12.22 36.68 -8.21
CA SER A 715 -12.45 35.43 -7.47
C SER A 715 -11.76 34.27 -8.18
N PRO A 716 -10.94 33.45 -7.49
CA PRO A 716 -10.31 32.26 -8.06
C PRO A 716 -11.35 31.21 -8.49
N GLU A 717 -12.55 31.23 -7.90
CA GLU A 717 -13.66 30.38 -8.29
C GLU A 717 -14.74 31.19 -9.01
N ILE A 718 -15.14 30.72 -10.19
CA ILE A 718 -16.21 31.33 -11.01
C ILE A 718 -17.12 30.25 -11.60
N THR A 719 -18.33 30.68 -11.97
CA THR A 719 -19.26 29.87 -12.76
C THR A 719 -19.60 30.62 -14.04
N ILE A 720 -19.48 29.96 -15.20
CA ILE A 720 -19.80 30.55 -16.51
C ILE A 720 -20.78 29.68 -17.30
N ILE A 721 -21.54 30.30 -18.21
CA ILE A 721 -22.41 29.59 -19.15
C ILE A 721 -21.91 29.90 -20.58
N LEU A 722 -21.54 28.85 -21.33
CA LEU A 722 -21.06 29.01 -22.69
C LEU A 722 -22.20 29.08 -23.71
N ASN A 723 -22.35 30.23 -24.35
CA ASN A 723 -23.32 30.44 -25.44
C ASN A 723 -22.68 30.51 -26.83
N TYR A 724 -21.37 30.74 -26.90
CA TYR A 724 -20.55 30.81 -28.10
C TYR A 724 -19.10 30.37 -27.76
N ASN A 725 -18.28 30.09 -28.77
CA ASN A 725 -16.88 29.72 -28.59
C ASN A 725 -16.06 30.90 -28.04
N THR A 726 -15.23 30.67 -27.02
CA THR A 726 -14.52 31.75 -26.31
C THR A 726 -13.21 31.29 -25.68
N ASN A 727 -12.54 32.20 -24.97
CA ASN A 727 -11.33 31.93 -24.19
C ASN A 727 -11.48 32.41 -22.74
N LEU A 728 -10.65 31.82 -21.87
CA LEU A 728 -10.50 32.19 -20.48
C LEU A 728 -9.04 31.97 -20.07
N THR A 729 -8.42 32.97 -19.47
CA THR A 729 -7.05 32.90 -18.96
C THR A 729 -7.04 33.14 -17.46
N ALA A 730 -6.48 32.21 -16.68
CA ALA A 730 -6.11 32.45 -15.29
C ALA A 730 -4.81 33.27 -15.24
N VAL A 731 -4.84 34.38 -14.51
CA VAL A 731 -3.66 35.20 -14.30
C VAL A 731 -3.14 34.94 -12.89
N PHE A 732 -1.94 34.38 -12.82
CA PHE A 732 -1.16 34.25 -11.60
C PHE A 732 -0.01 35.27 -11.63
N GLU A 733 0.54 35.57 -10.47
CA GLU A 733 1.81 36.30 -10.38
C GLU A 733 2.64 35.73 -9.22
N PRO A 734 3.97 35.93 -9.23
CA PRO A 734 4.79 35.68 -8.05
C PRO A 734 4.16 36.38 -6.86
N ASP A 735 3.84 35.59 -5.85
CA ASP A 735 3.43 36.13 -4.58
C ASP A 735 4.70 36.33 -3.76
N ASP A 736 4.97 37.56 -3.36
CA ASP A 736 6.07 37.87 -2.44
C ASP A 736 5.90 37.16 -1.06
N LEU A 737 4.82 36.38 -0.88
CA LEU A 737 4.39 35.74 0.36
C LEU A 737 4.17 34.21 0.33
N ALA A 738 4.40 33.46 -0.76
CA ALA A 738 4.08 32.03 -0.79
C ALA A 738 5.32 31.10 -0.77
N VAL A 739 5.50 30.38 0.34
CA VAL A 739 6.65 29.54 0.78
C VAL A 739 7.90 30.30 1.23
N THR A 740 7.73 31.07 2.31
CA THR A 740 8.82 31.52 3.19
C THR A 740 8.50 31.22 4.66
N SER A 741 7.71 30.17 4.92
CA SER A 741 7.15 29.91 6.23
C SER A 741 7.24 28.44 6.65
N ILE A 742 7.26 28.24 7.97
CA ILE A 742 7.31 26.93 8.62
C ILE A 742 5.99 26.20 8.37
N VAL A 743 6.06 24.90 8.04
CA VAL A 743 4.90 24.06 7.72
C VAL A 743 4.62 23.07 8.87
N ILE A 744 3.35 22.85 9.21
CA ILE A 744 2.88 21.78 10.08
C ILE A 744 3.02 20.46 9.31
N ASN A 745 3.95 19.61 9.75
CA ASN A 745 4.41 18.43 9.01
C ASN A 745 3.83 17.11 9.53
N GLU A 746 3.64 17.00 10.84
CA GLU A 746 3.16 15.78 11.49
C GLU A 746 2.43 16.12 12.80
N ILE A 747 1.33 15.42 13.09
CA ILE A 747 0.47 15.66 14.25
C ILE A 747 0.19 14.32 14.95
N ASN A 748 0.57 14.21 16.21
CA ASN A 748 0.12 13.16 17.12
C ASN A 748 -0.88 13.76 18.11
N TYR A 749 -2.17 13.49 17.88
CA TYR A 749 -3.26 13.98 18.74
C TYR A 749 -3.80 12.90 19.69
N LYS A 750 -3.35 11.64 19.55
CA LYS A 750 -3.69 10.55 20.46
C LYS A 750 -2.73 9.37 20.31
N SER A 751 -1.79 9.26 21.23
CA SER A 751 -0.85 8.13 21.27
C SER A 751 -1.53 6.79 21.55
N SER A 752 -0.87 5.70 21.17
CA SER A 752 -1.27 4.36 21.60
C SER A 752 -1.04 4.14 23.09
N SER A 753 -1.93 3.39 23.74
CA SER A 753 -1.78 3.02 25.16
C SER A 753 -0.49 2.26 25.50
N VAL A 754 0.15 1.61 24.51
CA VAL A 754 1.41 0.88 24.68
C VAL A 754 2.66 1.68 24.27
N PHE A 755 2.48 2.88 23.70
CA PHE A 755 3.54 3.78 23.26
C PHE A 755 3.06 5.24 23.43
N ASP A 756 2.89 5.65 24.69
CA ASP A 756 2.26 6.92 25.04
C ASP A 756 3.27 8.08 25.14
N THR A 757 3.29 8.94 24.13
CA THR A 757 4.13 10.16 24.08
C THR A 757 3.40 11.42 24.52
N GLU A 758 2.10 11.34 24.80
CA GLU A 758 1.16 12.49 24.78
C GLU A 758 1.15 13.24 23.43
N ASP A 759 0.33 14.29 23.36
CA ASP A 759 0.14 15.10 22.15
C ASP A 759 1.43 15.80 21.72
N TRP A 760 1.69 15.82 20.42
CA TRP A 760 2.79 16.59 19.84
C TRP A 760 2.53 16.98 18.38
N VAL A 761 3.19 18.06 17.96
CA VAL A 761 3.14 18.59 16.60
C VAL A 761 4.56 18.82 16.12
N GLU A 762 4.84 18.43 14.89
CA GLU A 762 6.08 18.71 14.21
C GLU A 762 5.93 19.81 13.17
N PHE A 763 6.93 20.68 13.16
CA PHE A 763 7.12 21.72 12.18
C PHE A 763 8.32 21.41 11.31
N TYR A 764 8.20 21.63 10.00
CA TYR A 764 9.29 21.52 9.05
C TYR A 764 9.63 22.89 8.46
N ASN A 765 10.94 23.16 8.36
CA ASN A 765 11.44 24.31 7.63
C ASN A 765 11.86 23.89 6.21
N PRO A 766 11.03 24.15 5.18
CA PRO A 766 11.38 23.84 3.81
C PRO A 766 12.46 24.78 3.24
N ASP A 767 12.89 25.84 3.93
CA ASP A 767 13.86 26.79 3.41
C ASP A 767 15.31 26.30 3.48
N ASN A 768 16.16 26.92 2.66
CA ASN A 768 17.61 26.75 2.72
C ASN A 768 18.28 27.62 3.80
N ASN A 769 17.50 28.42 4.53
CA ASN A 769 17.97 29.26 5.63
C ASN A 769 17.28 28.87 6.95
N PRO A 770 17.94 29.05 8.10
CA PRO A 770 17.28 28.92 9.39
C PRO A 770 16.18 29.96 9.59
N VAL A 771 15.07 29.59 10.23
CA VAL A 771 13.97 30.47 10.61
C VAL A 771 13.95 30.62 12.13
N ASP A 772 13.99 31.85 12.61
CA ASP A 772 13.82 32.17 14.04
C ASP A 772 12.33 32.31 14.36
N ILE A 773 11.81 31.35 15.12
CA ILE A 773 10.41 31.30 15.56
C ILE A 773 10.23 31.82 16.99
N SER A 774 11.21 32.55 17.53
CA SER A 774 11.13 33.14 18.86
C SER A 774 9.93 34.08 19.00
N GLY A 775 9.09 33.82 20.02
CA GLY A 775 7.88 34.58 20.31
C GLY A 775 6.65 34.18 19.49
N TRP A 776 6.81 33.30 18.49
CA TRP A 776 5.68 32.78 17.72
C TRP A 776 4.72 32.03 18.64
N LYS A 777 3.52 31.77 18.15
CA LYS A 777 2.46 31.13 18.93
C LYS A 777 1.95 29.87 18.25
N PHE A 778 1.90 28.78 19.01
CA PHE A 778 1.19 27.55 18.68
C PHE A 778 -0.14 27.51 19.43
N LEU A 779 -1.25 27.28 18.74
CA LEU A 779 -2.60 27.31 19.31
C LEU A 779 -3.48 26.19 18.74
N ASP A 780 -4.59 25.91 19.41
CA ASP A 780 -5.71 25.15 18.84
C ASP A 780 -6.89 26.06 18.44
N ASP A 781 -8.08 25.48 18.20
CA ASP A 781 -9.29 26.20 17.82
C ASP A 781 -9.80 27.18 18.91
N ASN A 782 -9.32 27.04 20.15
CA ASN A 782 -9.58 27.90 21.28
C ASN A 782 -8.41 28.86 21.49
N ALA A 783 -8.60 30.14 21.19
CA ALA A 783 -7.58 31.18 21.33
C ALA A 783 -6.97 31.34 22.75
N SER A 784 -7.56 30.74 23.79
CA SER A 784 -6.97 30.70 25.14
C SER A 784 -5.88 29.64 25.29
N ASN A 785 -5.93 28.58 24.48
CA ASN A 785 -4.96 27.50 24.41
C ASN A 785 -3.82 27.94 23.49
N GLN A 786 -2.77 28.51 24.09
CA GLN A 786 -1.63 28.99 23.32
C GLN A 786 -0.32 28.67 24.03
N PHE A 787 0.67 28.27 23.26
CA PHE A 787 2.07 28.15 23.65
C PHE A 787 2.89 29.20 22.90
N THR A 788 3.75 29.92 23.62
CA THR A 788 4.66 30.91 23.00
C THR A 788 6.06 30.34 22.95
N PHE A 789 6.67 30.29 21.76
CA PHE A 789 8.03 29.79 21.60
C PHE A 789 9.03 30.68 22.33
N PRO A 790 9.93 30.11 23.17
CA PRO A 790 10.90 30.87 23.92
C PRO A 790 11.93 31.54 23.01
N ALA A 791 12.66 32.51 23.56
CA ALA A 791 13.72 33.18 22.83
C ALA A 791 14.83 32.22 22.37
N ASN A 792 15.41 32.50 21.20
CA ASN A 792 16.41 31.70 20.49
C ASN A 792 15.89 30.34 20.00
N THR A 793 14.59 30.23 19.68
CA THR A 793 14.06 29.03 19.03
C THR A 793 14.23 29.15 17.53
N ILE A 794 15.19 28.42 16.97
CA ILE A 794 15.55 28.47 15.55
C ILE A 794 15.37 27.09 14.94
N ILE A 795 14.60 26.99 13.87
CA ILE A 795 14.52 25.79 13.04
C ILE A 795 15.55 25.95 11.92
N ALA A 796 16.54 25.07 11.84
CA ALA A 796 17.58 25.18 10.81
C ALA A 796 17.00 24.96 9.40
N ALA A 797 17.79 25.26 8.38
CA ALA A 797 17.43 24.96 7.00
C ALA A 797 17.18 23.46 6.81
N LYS A 798 16.09 23.08 6.14
CA LYS A 798 15.73 21.68 5.84
C LYS A 798 15.61 20.80 7.08
N ASP A 799 15.14 21.38 8.18
CA ASP A 799 15.18 20.76 9.49
C ASP A 799 13.79 20.68 10.12
N TYR A 800 13.65 19.78 11.08
CA TYR A 800 12.40 19.47 11.77
C TYR A 800 12.45 19.92 13.22
N PHE A 801 11.29 20.29 13.76
CA PHE A 801 11.16 20.78 15.13
C PHE A 801 9.86 20.30 15.77
N VAL A 802 9.97 19.63 16.92
CA VAL A 802 8.82 19.06 17.61
C VAL A 802 8.43 19.90 18.81
N ILE A 803 7.14 20.15 18.98
CA ILE A 803 6.56 20.64 20.23
C ILE A 803 5.64 19.57 20.83
N CYS A 804 5.77 19.28 22.12
CA CYS A 804 4.98 18.26 22.79
C CYS A 804 4.37 18.73 24.13
N ARG A 805 3.31 18.05 24.52
CA ARG A 805 2.57 18.28 25.76
C ARG A 805 3.33 17.76 26.98
N ASP A 806 4.00 16.61 26.84
CA ASP A 806 4.86 16.03 27.88
C ASP A 806 6.22 15.61 27.31
N THR A 807 7.20 16.50 27.47
CA THR A 807 8.60 16.28 27.06
C THR A 807 9.26 15.10 27.76
N ALA A 808 8.82 14.72 28.97
CA ALA A 808 9.41 13.59 29.69
C ALA A 808 8.92 12.26 29.12
N LYS A 809 7.60 12.14 28.87
CA LYS A 809 7.02 10.96 28.20
C LYS A 809 7.57 10.82 26.78
N PHE A 810 7.60 11.90 26.02
CA PHE A 810 8.14 11.87 24.66
C PHE A 810 9.59 11.38 24.63
N LYS A 811 10.47 11.95 25.47
CA LYS A 811 11.89 11.56 25.52
C LYS A 811 12.13 10.15 26.05
N ALA A 812 11.22 9.59 26.84
CA ALA A 812 11.33 8.21 27.30
C ALA A 812 11.19 7.20 26.13
N LEU A 813 10.45 7.58 25.08
CA LEU A 813 10.18 6.76 23.91
C LEU A 813 11.02 7.18 22.68
N TYR A 814 11.44 8.44 22.61
CA TYR A 814 12.32 9.01 21.60
C TYR A 814 13.58 9.65 22.23
N PRO A 815 14.49 8.85 22.83
CA PRO A 815 15.62 9.36 23.60
C PRO A 815 16.66 10.12 22.76
N ASP A 816 16.73 9.82 21.46
CA ASP A 816 17.71 10.42 20.53
C ASP A 816 17.22 11.74 19.92
N HIS A 817 15.96 12.14 20.17
CA HIS A 817 15.40 13.36 19.60
C HIS A 817 15.82 14.61 20.39
N THR A 818 16.57 15.51 19.75
CA THR A 818 17.20 16.66 20.43
C THR A 818 16.48 18.00 20.22
N LYS A 819 15.64 18.13 19.19
CA LYS A 819 14.96 19.39 18.80
C LYS A 819 13.51 19.41 19.25
N ILE A 820 13.32 19.41 20.56
CA ILE A 820 12.01 19.30 21.18
C ILE A 820 11.76 20.40 22.22
N LEU A 821 10.57 20.99 22.17
CA LEU A 821 10.05 21.90 23.20
C LEU A 821 8.70 21.41 23.74
N GLY A 822 8.31 22.00 24.87
CA GLY A 822 7.10 21.70 25.64
C GLY A 822 7.28 22.27 27.05
N ASN A 823 6.46 21.95 28.04
CA ASN A 823 5.20 21.20 28.02
C ASN A 823 4.06 22.20 27.76
N PHE A 824 3.42 22.16 26.59
CA PHE A 824 2.22 23.00 26.41
C PHE A 824 1.07 22.48 27.27
N ASN A 825 0.16 23.36 27.67
CA ASN A 825 -0.77 23.13 28.79
C ASN A 825 -2.21 22.81 28.36
N PHE A 826 -2.42 22.51 27.09
CA PHE A 826 -3.69 22.07 26.51
C PHE A 826 -3.48 20.72 25.81
N GLY A 827 -4.56 20.06 25.42
CA GLY A 827 -4.53 18.80 24.70
C GLY A 827 -5.20 18.94 23.36
N LEU A 828 -4.77 18.13 22.40
CA LEU A 828 -5.38 18.07 21.08
C LEU A 828 -6.58 17.10 21.11
N SER A 829 -7.70 17.49 20.51
CA SER A 829 -8.91 16.69 20.51
C SER A 829 -8.77 15.43 19.65
N SER A 830 -9.22 14.29 20.21
CA SER A 830 -9.24 13.00 19.51
C SER A 830 -10.39 12.85 18.51
N ASP A 831 -11.36 13.76 18.53
CA ASP A 831 -12.51 13.75 17.62
C ASP A 831 -12.29 14.67 16.41
N GLY A 832 -11.19 15.46 16.44
CA GLY A 832 -10.85 16.51 15.49
C GLY A 832 -10.58 17.83 16.19
N ASP A 833 -9.63 18.60 15.66
CA ASP A 833 -9.15 19.86 16.22
C ASP A 833 -8.55 20.75 15.12
N GLN A 834 -8.16 21.97 15.48
CA GLN A 834 -7.36 22.85 14.65
C GLN A 834 -5.97 23.01 15.27
N VAL A 835 -4.92 23.06 14.44
CA VAL A 835 -3.54 23.34 14.82
C VAL A 835 -3.13 24.61 14.08
N ILE A 836 -2.74 25.66 14.81
CA ILE A 836 -2.43 26.97 14.24
C ILE A 836 -1.04 27.42 14.67
N LEU A 837 -0.22 27.86 13.73
CA LEU A 837 1.05 28.54 13.97
C LEU A 837 0.93 30.01 13.58
N LYS A 838 1.26 30.94 14.49
CA LYS A 838 1.24 32.39 14.25
C LYS A 838 2.59 33.04 14.51
N ASP A 839 2.95 34.01 13.67
CA ASP A 839 4.15 34.83 13.86
C ASP A 839 3.99 35.87 14.99
N ASN A 840 5.05 36.63 15.28
CA ASN A 840 5.05 37.70 16.30
C ASN A 840 4.09 38.87 16.00
N SER A 841 3.68 39.02 14.74
CA SER A 841 2.73 40.06 14.32
C SER A 841 1.27 39.57 14.41
N GLY A 842 1.06 38.28 14.71
CA GLY A 842 -0.25 37.65 14.79
C GLY A 842 -0.78 37.10 13.46
N ASN A 843 0.04 37.08 12.41
CA ASN A 843 -0.32 36.48 11.13
C ASN A 843 -0.27 34.96 11.24
N ILE A 844 -1.20 34.25 10.59
CA ILE A 844 -1.13 32.80 10.46
C ILE A 844 0.02 32.46 9.52
N VAL A 845 0.95 31.65 10.03
CA VAL A 845 2.08 31.09 9.28
C VAL A 845 1.64 29.82 8.58
N ASP A 846 0.94 28.96 9.31
CA ASP A 846 0.32 27.74 8.79
C ASP A 846 -0.83 27.30 9.71
N GLU A 847 -1.81 26.59 9.15
CA GLU A 847 -2.93 26.03 9.90
C GLU A 847 -3.44 24.72 9.30
N VAL A 848 -3.87 23.80 10.16
CA VAL A 848 -4.46 22.52 9.77
C VAL A 848 -5.70 22.27 10.62
N VAL A 849 -6.85 22.05 9.98
CA VAL A 849 -8.06 21.55 10.64
C VAL A 849 -8.14 20.06 10.34
N TYR A 850 -7.97 19.20 11.34
CA TYR A 850 -8.02 17.75 11.17
C TYR A 850 -9.22 17.13 11.89
N SER A 851 -9.58 15.91 11.49
CA SER A 851 -10.58 15.06 12.15
C SER A 851 -10.01 13.67 12.38
N SER A 852 -10.58 12.90 13.29
CA SER A 852 -10.34 11.44 13.37
C SER A 852 -11.39 10.62 12.62
N THR A 853 -12.28 11.31 11.91
CA THR A 853 -13.44 10.76 11.22
C THR A 853 -13.61 11.34 9.80
N GLY A 854 -14.45 10.70 8.98
CA GLY A 854 -14.81 11.21 7.67
C GLY A 854 -13.73 10.96 6.60
N ASN A 855 -13.17 12.03 6.03
CA ASN A 855 -12.15 11.94 4.98
C ASN A 855 -10.72 11.84 5.52
N TRP A 856 -10.52 12.03 6.82
CA TRP A 856 -9.24 11.91 7.48
C TRP A 856 -9.00 10.46 7.91
N THR A 857 -7.75 10.02 7.92
CA THR A 857 -7.40 8.69 8.44
C THR A 857 -7.73 8.58 9.93
N SER A 858 -8.34 7.47 10.32
CA SER A 858 -8.70 7.16 11.71
C SER A 858 -7.58 6.44 12.47
N LEU A 859 -6.56 5.93 11.77
CA LEU A 859 -5.45 5.19 12.38
C LEU A 859 -4.69 6.02 13.43
N PRO A 860 -4.44 7.33 13.24
CA PRO A 860 -3.76 8.14 14.25
C PRO A 860 -4.56 8.41 15.54
N ASN A 861 -5.77 7.86 15.67
CA ASN A 861 -6.63 8.04 16.83
C ASN A 861 -6.39 6.94 17.90
N GLY A 862 -5.13 6.81 18.37
CA GLY A 862 -4.77 5.91 19.47
C GLY A 862 -4.32 4.51 19.05
N ASN A 863 -4.11 4.25 17.76
CA ASN A 863 -3.67 2.94 17.26
C ASN A 863 -2.16 2.85 17.03
N GLY A 864 -1.40 3.91 17.36
CA GLY A 864 0.05 3.97 17.18
C GLY A 864 0.47 5.08 16.22
N PRO A 865 0.01 5.04 14.95
CA PRO A 865 0.42 6.01 13.95
C PRO A 865 0.12 7.47 14.32
N THR A 866 0.76 8.38 13.62
CA THR A 866 0.51 9.83 13.66
C THR A 866 -0.07 10.28 12.32
N LEU A 867 -0.58 11.51 12.28
CA LEU A 867 -1.09 12.12 11.06
C LEU A 867 0.06 12.87 10.37
N SER A 868 0.56 12.33 9.26
CA SER A 868 1.75 12.83 8.54
C SER A 868 1.39 13.43 7.18
N LEU A 869 1.92 14.62 6.88
CA LEU A 869 1.77 15.25 5.58
C LEU A 869 2.63 14.50 4.55
N ILE A 870 2.03 14.08 3.43
CA ILE A 870 2.71 13.27 2.40
C ILE A 870 3.87 14.06 1.78
N ASN A 871 3.69 15.34 1.50
CA ASN A 871 4.76 16.19 0.99
C ASN A 871 4.57 17.60 1.54
N PRO A 872 5.60 18.21 2.17
CA PRO A 872 5.50 19.57 2.72
C PRO A 872 5.15 20.67 1.71
N GLN A 873 5.13 20.37 0.41
CA GLN A 873 4.72 21.28 -0.65
C GLN A 873 3.23 21.16 -1.03
N PHE A 874 2.52 20.14 -0.51
CA PHE A 874 1.11 19.92 -0.81
C PHE A 874 0.21 20.81 0.05
N ASP A 875 -0.99 21.07 -0.44
CA ASP A 875 -2.03 21.82 0.27
C ASP A 875 -2.46 21.03 1.52
N ASN A 876 -1.97 21.44 2.67
CA ASN A 876 -2.17 20.76 3.94
C ASN A 876 -3.61 20.93 4.50
N SER A 877 -4.47 21.71 3.85
CA SER A 877 -5.90 21.79 4.20
C SER A 877 -6.71 20.60 3.67
N LEU A 878 -6.15 19.84 2.74
CA LEU A 878 -6.83 18.73 2.07
C LEU A 878 -6.51 17.39 2.77
N PRO A 879 -7.52 16.65 3.28
CA PRO A 879 -7.31 15.36 3.95
C PRO A 879 -6.52 14.35 3.09
N GLU A 880 -6.69 14.36 1.77
CA GLU A 880 -5.98 13.46 0.85
C GLU A 880 -4.46 13.64 0.81
N ASN A 881 -3.96 14.79 1.28
CA ASN A 881 -2.52 15.07 1.35
C ASN A 881 -1.90 14.59 2.66
N TRP A 882 -2.70 14.02 3.57
CA TRP A 882 -2.26 13.44 4.84
C TRP A 882 -2.45 11.93 4.83
N ARG A 883 -1.54 11.21 5.50
CA ARG A 883 -1.63 9.76 5.71
C ARG A 883 -1.28 9.42 7.14
N ALA A 884 -1.73 8.25 7.58
CA ALA A 884 -1.20 7.66 8.78
C ALA A 884 0.28 7.31 8.53
N SER A 885 1.17 7.74 9.41
CA SER A 885 2.54 7.27 9.42
C SER A 885 2.60 5.74 9.58
N GLY A 886 3.80 5.18 9.49
CA GLY A 886 4.09 3.90 10.11
C GLY A 886 3.91 3.91 11.63
N MET A 887 4.39 2.86 12.30
CA MET A 887 4.10 2.51 13.71
C MET A 887 3.77 3.68 14.66
N TYR A 888 4.71 4.56 14.97
CA TYR A 888 4.56 5.58 16.03
C TYR A 888 4.93 7.01 15.57
N GLY A 889 4.95 7.24 14.26
CA GLY A 889 5.37 8.52 13.66
C GLY A 889 6.86 8.58 13.31
N THR A 890 7.26 9.71 12.72
CA THR A 890 8.61 9.99 12.21
C THR A 890 9.24 11.27 12.77
N PRO A 891 9.11 11.57 14.08
CA PRO A 891 9.57 12.85 14.62
C PRO A 891 11.08 13.05 14.38
N GLY A 892 11.42 14.19 13.79
CA GLY A 892 12.77 14.63 13.47
C GLY A 892 13.28 14.18 12.10
N TYR A 893 12.46 13.47 11.31
CA TYR A 893 12.85 12.84 10.06
C TYR A 893 11.86 13.13 8.93
N LEU A 894 12.26 12.79 7.71
CA LEU A 894 11.35 12.77 6.58
C LEU A 894 10.23 11.77 6.83
N ASN A 895 8.98 12.21 6.67
CA ASN A 895 7.80 11.36 6.80
C ASN A 895 7.95 10.07 5.99
N ASP A 896 7.66 8.93 6.59
CA ASP A 896 7.77 7.62 5.93
C ASP A 896 6.72 7.40 4.83
N VAL A 897 5.69 8.25 4.83
CA VAL A 897 4.69 8.38 3.77
C VAL A 897 5.13 9.32 2.64
N TYR A 898 6.35 9.84 2.66
CA TYR A 898 6.79 10.85 1.71
C TYR A 898 6.86 10.35 0.26
N THR A 899 6.23 11.10 -0.64
CA THR A 899 6.36 10.89 -2.09
C THR A 899 7.03 12.09 -2.75
N LYS A 900 8.08 11.82 -3.52
CA LYS A 900 8.70 12.82 -4.40
C LYS A 900 7.73 13.15 -5.53
N THR A 901 7.47 14.43 -5.78
CA THR A 901 7.03 14.88 -7.10
C THR A 901 8.04 14.36 -8.13
N GLU A 902 7.58 13.71 -9.19
CA GLU A 902 8.41 13.03 -10.19
C GLU A 902 9.72 13.77 -10.45
N GLU A 903 10.83 13.20 -9.99
CA GLU A 903 12.16 13.77 -10.24
C GLU A 903 12.50 13.56 -11.71
N GLU A 904 12.77 14.69 -12.38
CA GLU A 904 13.39 14.79 -13.69
C GLU A 904 14.51 13.76 -13.86
N LYS A 905 14.26 12.71 -14.66
CA LYS A 905 15.33 11.87 -15.17
C LYS A 905 16.27 12.73 -16.03
N SER A 906 17.48 12.92 -15.51
CA SER A 906 18.68 13.41 -16.19
C SER A 906 18.73 13.04 -17.67
N LEU A 907 18.46 14.00 -18.55
CA LEU A 907 18.80 13.93 -19.96
C LEU A 907 19.42 15.26 -20.40
N ILE A 908 20.39 15.15 -21.30
CA ILE A 908 21.09 16.24 -21.99
C ILE A 908 20.10 17.37 -22.32
N PRO A 909 20.44 18.65 -22.06
CA PRO A 909 19.53 19.76 -22.34
C PRO A 909 19.00 19.71 -23.77
N GLN A 910 17.73 20.01 -24.01
CA GLN A 910 17.14 19.96 -25.35
C GLN A 910 17.26 21.30 -26.10
N GLU A 911 17.54 22.40 -25.38
CA GLU A 911 17.65 23.74 -25.94
C GLU A 911 18.90 24.48 -25.42
N PHE A 912 19.35 25.49 -26.17
CA PHE A 912 20.41 26.40 -25.72
C PHE A 912 19.82 27.41 -24.74
N ILE A 913 20.35 27.48 -23.52
CA ILE A 913 19.85 28.40 -22.49
C ILE A 913 21.02 29.18 -21.89
N LEU A 914 20.90 30.50 -21.79
CA LEU A 914 21.75 31.32 -20.91
C LEU A 914 20.94 31.74 -19.70
N PHE A 915 21.28 31.21 -18.52
CA PHE A 915 20.57 31.53 -17.29
C PHE A 915 20.96 32.90 -16.77
N GLN A 916 20.07 33.47 -15.95
CA GLN A 916 20.40 34.67 -15.18
C GLN A 916 21.49 34.33 -14.16
N ASN A 917 22.50 35.19 -14.03
CA ASN A 917 23.58 35.00 -13.08
C ASN A 917 23.00 35.05 -11.66
N TYR A 918 23.50 34.21 -10.76
CA TYR A 918 23.06 34.18 -9.37
C TYR A 918 24.25 34.23 -8.41
N PRO A 919 24.23 35.09 -7.39
CA PRO A 919 23.21 36.12 -7.14
C PRO A 919 23.18 37.22 -8.22
N ASN A 920 22.06 37.95 -8.33
CA ASN A 920 21.95 39.18 -9.12
C ASN A 920 20.82 40.07 -8.54
N PRO A 921 21.11 41.20 -7.86
CA PRO A 921 22.42 41.83 -7.74
C PRO A 921 23.45 40.98 -6.98
N PHE A 922 24.74 41.17 -7.24
CA PHE A 922 25.82 40.40 -6.61
C PHE A 922 26.89 41.29 -6.00
N ASN A 923 27.63 40.75 -5.01
CA ASN A 923 28.76 41.41 -4.37
C ASN A 923 29.80 40.39 -3.86
N PRO A 924 31.06 40.44 -4.31
CA PRO A 924 31.49 40.83 -5.65
C PRO A 924 31.41 39.66 -6.63
N VAL A 925 30.90 38.50 -6.21
CA VAL A 925 30.93 37.25 -6.98
C VAL A 925 29.55 36.75 -7.32
N THR A 926 29.39 36.30 -8.57
CA THR A 926 28.18 35.65 -9.07
C THR A 926 28.55 34.39 -9.83
N THR A 927 27.60 33.48 -9.98
CA THR A 927 27.68 32.33 -10.86
C THR A 927 26.87 32.59 -12.13
N ILE A 928 27.38 32.21 -13.29
CA ILE A 928 26.68 32.22 -14.57
C ILE A 928 26.53 30.77 -15.02
N LYS A 929 25.30 30.35 -15.35
CA LYS A 929 25.00 29.02 -15.87
C LYS A 929 24.51 29.11 -17.31
N TYR A 930 24.74 28.06 -18.09
CA TYR A 930 24.15 27.90 -19.41
C TYR A 930 24.10 26.43 -19.84
N ASP A 931 23.15 26.12 -20.72
CA ASP A 931 22.91 24.78 -21.24
C ASP A 931 23.23 24.73 -22.74
N LEU A 932 23.84 23.62 -23.15
CA LEU A 932 24.14 23.32 -24.55
C LEU A 932 23.45 21.99 -24.93
N PRO A 933 22.52 21.99 -25.89
CA PRO A 933 21.87 20.76 -26.35
C PRO A 933 22.74 19.96 -27.31
N VAL A 934 23.69 20.62 -27.97
CA VAL A 934 24.65 20.02 -28.87
C VAL A 934 26.04 20.60 -28.64
N THR A 935 27.06 19.78 -28.91
CA THR A 935 28.47 20.19 -28.86
C THR A 935 28.70 21.38 -29.80
N SER A 936 29.18 22.51 -29.28
CA SER A 936 29.30 23.76 -30.05
C SER A 936 30.51 24.60 -29.60
N ASN A 937 30.93 25.54 -30.46
CA ASN A 937 31.91 26.57 -30.06
C ASN A 937 31.18 27.63 -29.24
N VAL A 938 31.59 27.81 -27.98
CA VAL A 938 30.93 28.67 -27.00
C VAL A 938 31.79 29.89 -26.70
N SER A 939 31.19 31.08 -26.79
CA SER A 939 31.75 32.32 -26.27
C SER A 939 30.82 32.93 -25.23
N LEU A 940 31.30 33.12 -23.99
CA LEU A 940 30.61 33.87 -22.94
C LEU A 940 31.44 35.10 -22.59
N THR A 941 30.89 36.29 -22.83
CA THR A 941 31.62 37.56 -22.64
C THR A 941 30.79 38.56 -21.86
N VAL A 942 31.43 39.25 -20.90
CA VAL A 942 30.89 40.36 -20.11
C VAL A 942 31.23 41.70 -20.77
N TYR A 943 30.27 42.61 -20.77
CA TYR A 943 30.29 43.98 -21.32
C TYR A 943 29.78 44.97 -20.26
N ASP A 944 30.14 46.24 -20.38
CA ASP A 944 29.49 47.32 -19.64
C ASP A 944 28.18 47.78 -20.30
N ILE A 945 27.45 48.70 -19.66
CA ILE A 945 26.14 49.18 -20.13
C ILE A 945 26.19 49.91 -21.49
N ILE A 946 27.36 50.37 -21.94
CA ILE A 946 27.54 51.00 -23.26
C ILE A 946 28.09 50.01 -24.31
N GLY A 947 28.21 48.73 -23.96
CA GLY A 947 28.60 47.65 -24.87
C GLY A 947 30.11 47.46 -25.03
N ARG A 948 30.96 48.07 -24.20
CA ARG A 948 32.41 47.79 -24.23
C ARG A 948 32.70 46.46 -23.54
N LYS A 949 33.50 45.61 -24.18
CA LYS A 949 33.92 44.30 -23.64
C LYS A 949 34.76 44.48 -22.37
N ILE A 950 34.33 43.86 -21.28
CA ILE A 950 35.00 43.87 -19.97
C ILE A 950 35.84 42.62 -19.77
N LYS A 951 35.27 41.43 -20.01
CA LYS A 951 35.99 40.16 -19.82
C LYS A 951 35.37 39.04 -20.65
N GLU A 952 36.19 38.21 -21.29
CA GLU A 952 35.75 36.94 -21.86
C GLU A 952 35.92 35.83 -20.82
N LEU A 953 34.82 35.13 -20.51
CA LEU A 953 34.77 34.08 -19.49
C LEU A 953 34.93 32.69 -20.09
N VAL A 954 34.42 32.49 -21.31
CA VAL A 954 34.52 31.24 -22.08
C VAL A 954 34.76 31.58 -23.55
N ASN A 955 35.66 30.85 -24.20
CA ASN A 955 35.89 30.91 -25.66
C ASN A 955 36.51 29.60 -26.15
N THR A 956 35.73 28.52 -26.16
CA THR A 956 36.21 27.19 -26.53
C THR A 956 35.07 26.30 -27.03
N LYS A 957 35.41 25.17 -27.66
CA LYS A 957 34.44 24.12 -28.01
C LYS A 957 34.06 23.34 -26.75
N GLN A 958 32.76 23.22 -26.48
CA GLN A 958 32.21 22.50 -25.33
C GLN A 958 31.20 21.44 -25.79
N ALA A 959 31.16 20.30 -25.10
CA ALA A 959 30.22 19.21 -25.38
C ALA A 959 28.77 19.58 -25.05
N ALA A 960 27.77 18.81 -25.50
CA ALA A 960 26.40 18.97 -25.00
C ALA A 960 26.36 18.72 -23.48
N GLY A 961 25.64 19.54 -22.73
CA GLY A 961 25.58 19.48 -21.27
C GLY A 961 25.26 20.81 -20.61
N LYS A 962 25.14 20.77 -19.27
CA LYS A 962 24.94 21.94 -18.42
C LYS A 962 26.29 22.47 -17.92
N TYR A 963 26.48 23.79 -17.98
CA TYR A 963 27.74 24.44 -17.60
C TYR A 963 27.51 25.53 -16.57
N GLU A 964 28.41 25.62 -15.60
CA GLU A 964 28.38 26.60 -14.52
C GLU A 964 29.77 27.22 -14.34
N LEU A 965 29.85 28.54 -14.22
CA LEU A 965 31.11 29.24 -13.92
C LEU A 965 30.91 30.42 -13.00
N ARG A 966 31.94 30.66 -12.18
CA ARG A 966 31.99 31.74 -11.20
C ARG A 966 32.65 32.98 -11.82
N PHE A 967 31.98 34.13 -11.74
CA PHE A 967 32.47 35.45 -12.15
C PHE A 967 32.69 36.35 -10.94
N ASP A 968 33.97 36.66 -10.67
CA ASP A 968 34.39 37.60 -9.64
C ASP A 968 34.61 39.00 -10.24
N ALA A 969 33.84 39.97 -9.75
CA ALA A 969 33.84 41.35 -10.17
C ALA A 969 34.44 42.30 -9.11
N SER A 970 35.28 41.80 -8.20
CA SER A 970 35.91 42.61 -7.14
C SER A 970 36.65 43.85 -7.66
N ASN A 971 37.17 43.80 -8.89
CA ASN A 971 37.89 44.92 -9.53
C ASN A 971 37.00 45.84 -10.39
N LEU A 972 35.68 45.61 -10.42
CA LEU A 972 34.73 46.39 -11.19
C LEU A 972 33.99 47.40 -10.30
N ALA A 973 33.53 48.52 -10.87
CA ALA A 973 32.72 49.50 -10.14
C ALA A 973 31.28 49.00 -9.99
N SER A 974 30.57 49.40 -8.93
CA SER A 974 29.14 49.10 -8.80
C SER A 974 28.40 49.65 -10.00
N GLY A 975 27.49 48.85 -10.55
CA GLY A 975 26.80 49.21 -11.77
C GLY A 975 26.30 48.01 -12.55
N VAL A 976 25.74 48.33 -13.71
CA VAL A 976 25.14 47.36 -14.62
C VAL A 976 26.15 46.88 -15.64
N TYR A 977 26.28 45.57 -15.74
CA TYR A 977 27.03 44.85 -16.76
C TYR A 977 26.08 43.95 -17.56
N ILE A 978 26.48 43.56 -18.76
CA ILE A 978 25.73 42.61 -19.60
C ILE A 978 26.67 41.47 -19.94
N TYR A 979 26.25 40.23 -19.76
CA TYR A 979 27.00 39.08 -20.25
C TYR A 979 26.22 38.39 -21.37
N LYS A 980 26.95 37.94 -22.39
CA LYS A 980 26.40 37.41 -23.64
C LYS A 980 27.02 36.06 -23.95
N LEU A 981 26.18 35.07 -24.17
CA LEU A 981 26.51 33.74 -24.67
C LEU A 981 26.26 33.69 -26.18
N GLN A 982 27.25 33.19 -26.91
CA GLN A 982 27.13 32.73 -28.30
C GLN A 982 27.49 31.25 -28.33
N ALA A 983 26.62 30.40 -28.85
CA ALA A 983 26.88 28.99 -29.06
C ALA A 983 26.17 28.52 -30.34
N ALA A 984 26.93 28.07 -31.35
CA ALA A 984 26.41 27.89 -32.71
C ALA A 984 25.65 29.15 -33.19
N ASP A 985 24.40 29.00 -33.63
CA ASP A 985 23.53 30.11 -34.06
C ASP A 985 22.77 30.78 -32.89
N PHE A 986 22.81 30.19 -31.69
CA PHE A 986 22.17 30.75 -30.51
C PHE A 986 22.99 31.91 -29.93
N MET A 987 22.31 33.03 -29.72
CA MET A 987 22.88 34.24 -29.14
C MET A 987 21.91 34.77 -28.08
N SER A 988 22.36 34.84 -26.82
CA SER A 988 21.55 35.39 -25.73
C SER A 988 22.42 36.28 -24.84
N SER A 989 21.83 37.34 -24.30
CA SER A 989 22.51 38.23 -23.37
C SER A 989 21.62 38.55 -22.19
N LYS A 990 22.23 38.72 -21.02
CA LYS A 990 21.57 38.96 -19.75
C LYS A 990 22.29 40.08 -19.00
N LYS A 991 21.54 40.84 -18.22
CA LYS A 991 22.02 41.97 -17.44
C LYS A 991 22.39 41.50 -16.03
N MET A 992 23.54 41.89 -15.52
CA MET A 992 23.95 41.68 -14.13
C MET A 992 24.26 43.01 -13.43
N LEU A 993 23.95 43.11 -12.15
CA LEU A 993 24.08 44.30 -11.33
C LEU A 993 25.05 44.02 -10.18
N LEU A 994 26.21 44.65 -10.23
CA LEU A 994 27.19 44.62 -9.14
C LEU A 994 26.84 45.73 -8.14
N LEU A 995 26.57 45.39 -6.89
CA LEU A 995 26.38 46.33 -5.78
C LEU A 995 27.54 46.13 -4.81
N LYS A 996 28.31 47.19 -4.52
CA LYS A 996 29.40 47.11 -3.55
C LYS A 996 29.00 47.78 -2.26
#